data_AF-A0A935F8P0-F1
#
_entry.id   AF-A0A935F8P0-F1
#
_cell.length_a   1.000
_cell.length_b   1.000
_cell.length_c   1.000
_cell.angle_alpha   90.00
_cell.angle_beta   90.00
_cell.angle_gamma   90.00
#
_symmetry.space_group_name_H-M   'P 1'
#
loop_
_entity.id
_entity.type
_entity.pdbx_description
1 polymer ?
#
loop_
_entity_poly.entity_id
_entity_poly.type
_entity_poly.pdbx_seq_one_letter_code
_entity_poly.pdbx_strand_id
1 'polypeptide(L)'
;MVLISHTTVTIDVTYIIKAAPRWTLDAQNGTVAEAYLLNAGISNVAFPGAYNWKSPQTLGACDDFVMPHAEPTWATHNNLLAWNRDYFGSIWAGCHAVSALENMVNPSSTAQQTNFLTVKDGSATLPLVNAVYANSNSMLLWTAHSAGTTPYTYRLPNDPISQFMGTIDAAFLSGSEKIYIPRQTGGVAKWNPGAKIISYDPSQANVSTVNPDLSNAAVVLVYGRAFDDPSRGYVMYQAGHSQNRGTAGDVAGQRAFFNFSFFQTTPKSPVVSGTGTTNGQQVSNGVALNYSVSASSPLPGITFTYQWTASCGGSFSTATATSTSFTPAGTPGAQIVTCTVTDNCGRTSFISFPISILPPPVSPVVANDNAVISGTCPPGTPISIDVLSNDGPNTSTISFTSLNTGDAAPANAGAWSNAGSVVTFIPDPNFNGTATITYTVTNTYSLSSTGTVSVQVGNTDVNGCSVNSTYGPSEVSFSTLSGYVSSTSVTSASAGGTQLDDNEDAWSSTSSSGDYLDFGTAYTNNLILAIGSSQSLRAKDTLILYWKKNQNTSIGTITLQIGQSSSGPWTNTTVFTSNANPSVTVISKFAIPTGVSGITHIKISAGNVSTSSASATSVYADAVEFKYLSCISKAPYSVNDNVSVLEDQPTVLSVMANDVDPQNLSMKIIGIPLAPVKGKVSINRDGTITYVSNTDISGTDYFQYEVANTEGYIDTAQVTVNIVDDACSAGQYKASSGAGTVTKIFQNGFSGTNAATANSTSSNFNDAYIRSSKTTTNYGGSTSVQSGGTSSGSNIRRGVYKFNTSEIPSSAVIQSAIFTGVATSVSSGFNYPISLYALTRSWTEGTKTGSGTADGATWLNHSTGGGNTWSTSGGDFNASPLAATTVNATGSYNWDITTQVQTWVNTPANNFGMIQKTDESATTSIYATFASKEYTTTTSSRPKLTVTYVVPTACASIPNRAPLANPAFASTTSGVAVTTSPLGSSSDVDGNSLSITGVIQGANGTASYTGTTVTYTPNTSGSVPRTDLVSFIVSDNAGSPLKDTAYF
;
A
#
# COMPACT_ATOMS: atom_id res chain seq x y z
N MET A 1 35.35 -34.09 12.19
CA MET A 1 33.95 -33.93 11.74
C MET A 1 33.80 -32.47 11.36
N VAL A 2 33.80 -32.16 10.06
CA VAL A 2 33.74 -30.77 9.55
C VAL A 2 32.29 -30.30 9.67
N LEU A 3 32.05 -29.26 10.45
CA LEU A 3 30.77 -28.54 10.51
C LEU A 3 30.61 -27.74 9.21
N ILE A 4 29.58 -28.05 8.42
CA ILE A 4 29.15 -27.23 7.29
C ILE A 4 28.02 -26.32 7.80
N SER A 5 28.24 -25.00 7.76
CA SER A 5 27.22 -23.99 8.06
C SER A 5 26.17 -23.94 6.96
N HIS A 6 24.88 -23.91 7.31
CA HIS A 6 23.82 -23.63 6.33
C HIS A 6 23.57 -22.12 6.28
N THR A 7 23.93 -21.49 5.16
CA THR A 7 23.53 -20.13 4.79
C THR A 7 22.09 -20.13 4.30
N THR A 8 21.32 -19.09 4.63
CA THR A 8 20.01 -18.82 4.04
C THR A 8 20.17 -18.68 2.51
N VAL A 9 19.39 -19.43 1.73
CA VAL A 9 19.35 -19.30 0.27
C VAL A 9 18.10 -18.50 -0.10
N THR A 10 18.29 -17.26 -0.54
CA THR A 10 17.24 -16.47 -1.17
C THR A 10 16.99 -17.05 -2.56
N ILE A 11 15.76 -17.48 -2.84
CA ILE A 11 15.34 -17.94 -4.17
C ILE A 11 14.47 -16.84 -4.77
N ASP A 12 15.00 -16.15 -5.76
CA ASP A 12 14.27 -15.11 -6.48
C ASP A 12 13.11 -15.74 -7.28
N VAL A 13 11.95 -15.08 -7.29
CA VAL A 13 10.85 -15.44 -8.20
C VAL A 13 11.28 -15.05 -9.61
N THR A 14 11.78 -16.02 -10.37
CA THR A 14 12.30 -15.77 -11.72
C THR A 14 11.20 -15.69 -12.77
N TYR A 15 10.01 -16.25 -12.52
CA TYR A 15 8.94 -16.31 -13.52
C TYR A 15 7.54 -16.54 -12.92
N ILE A 16 6.52 -15.87 -13.46
CA ILE A 16 5.10 -16.04 -13.06
C ILE A 16 4.34 -16.66 -14.23
N ILE A 17 3.78 -17.85 -14.01
CA ILE A 17 2.95 -18.55 -15.00
C ILE A 17 1.59 -17.87 -15.09
N LYS A 18 1.23 -17.40 -16.28
CA LYS A 18 -0.03 -16.68 -16.53
C LYS A 18 -1.11 -17.52 -17.23
N ALA A 19 -0.73 -18.64 -17.84
CA ALA A 19 -1.65 -19.58 -18.45
C ALA A 19 -1.08 -20.99 -18.42
N ALA A 20 -1.96 -21.99 -18.46
CA ALA A 20 -1.56 -23.37 -18.68
C ALA A 20 -1.23 -23.58 -20.18
N PRO A 21 -0.21 -24.39 -20.50
CA PRO A 21 0.05 -24.79 -21.88
C PRO A 21 -1.06 -25.72 -22.37
N ARG A 22 -1.29 -25.70 -23.68
CA ARG A 22 -2.15 -26.68 -24.34
C ARG A 22 -1.28 -27.67 -25.06
N TRP A 23 -0.77 -28.63 -24.31
CA TRP A 23 0.10 -29.67 -24.84
C TRP A 23 -0.57 -30.38 -26.02
N THR A 24 0.12 -30.39 -27.15
CA THR A 24 -0.28 -31.06 -28.37
C THR A 24 0.77 -32.09 -28.68
N LEU A 25 0.44 -33.34 -28.40
CA LEU A 25 1.34 -34.47 -28.60
C LEU A 25 1.34 -34.86 -30.08
N ASP A 26 2.53 -35.17 -30.59
CA ASP A 26 2.68 -35.75 -31.92
C ASP A 26 1.85 -37.03 -32.04
N ALA A 27 0.94 -37.08 -33.02
CA ALA A 27 0.06 -38.21 -33.26
C ALA A 27 0.81 -39.54 -33.50
N GLN A 28 2.05 -39.50 -33.99
CA GLN A 28 2.83 -40.71 -34.28
C GLN A 28 3.60 -41.22 -33.07
N ASN A 29 4.31 -40.33 -32.36
CA ASN A 29 5.26 -40.74 -31.33
C ASN A 29 5.14 -39.99 -30.00
N GLY A 30 4.13 -39.14 -29.85
CA GLY A 30 3.89 -38.35 -28.64
C GLY A 30 3.64 -39.18 -27.37
N THR A 31 3.39 -40.49 -27.48
CA THR A 31 3.18 -41.43 -26.37
C THR A 31 4.37 -41.48 -25.40
N VAL A 32 5.58 -41.23 -25.89
CA VAL A 32 6.77 -41.15 -25.03
C VAL A 32 6.69 -39.96 -24.07
N ALA A 33 6.21 -38.81 -24.53
CA ALA A 33 6.05 -37.60 -23.72
C ALA A 33 4.71 -37.57 -22.97
N GLU A 34 3.69 -38.26 -23.48
CA GLU A 34 2.48 -38.56 -22.72
C GLU A 34 2.84 -39.21 -21.39
N ALA A 35 3.79 -40.15 -21.37
CA ALA A 35 4.25 -40.76 -20.14
C ALA A 35 4.78 -39.73 -19.11
N TYR A 36 5.35 -38.60 -19.55
CA TYR A 36 5.82 -37.54 -18.67
C TYR A 36 4.64 -36.78 -18.07
N LEU A 37 3.66 -36.43 -18.91
CA LEU A 37 2.39 -35.81 -18.48
C LEU A 37 1.68 -36.71 -17.47
N LEU A 38 1.56 -38.00 -17.77
CA LEU A 38 0.96 -38.99 -16.89
C LEU A 38 1.73 -39.13 -15.56
N ASN A 39 3.05 -39.13 -15.58
CA ASN A 39 3.87 -39.12 -14.36
C ASN A 39 3.67 -37.87 -13.51
N ALA A 40 3.40 -36.72 -14.14
CA ALA A 40 3.06 -35.47 -13.47
C ALA A 40 1.58 -35.37 -13.08
N GLY A 41 0.78 -36.41 -13.31
CA GLY A 41 -0.65 -36.44 -13.01
C GLY A 41 -1.53 -35.69 -14.01
N ILE A 42 -0.98 -35.30 -15.16
CA ILE A 42 -1.67 -34.60 -16.24
C ILE A 42 -2.16 -35.64 -17.25
N SER A 43 -3.45 -35.93 -17.23
CA SER A 43 -4.10 -36.85 -18.19
C SER A 43 -5.39 -36.23 -18.72
N ASN A 44 -5.81 -36.59 -19.93
CA ASN A 44 -7.11 -36.19 -20.46
C ASN A 44 -8.31 -36.77 -19.69
N VAL A 45 -8.07 -37.84 -18.93
CA VAL A 45 -9.05 -38.40 -17.99
C VAL A 45 -9.20 -37.48 -16.77
N ALA A 46 -8.08 -36.96 -16.25
CA ALA A 46 -8.07 -36.10 -15.08
C ALA A 46 -8.43 -34.63 -15.40
N PHE A 47 -8.09 -34.16 -16.59
CA PHE A 47 -8.43 -32.82 -17.06
C PHE A 47 -8.86 -32.96 -18.52
N PRO A 48 -10.18 -33.02 -18.81
CA PRO A 48 -10.66 -33.14 -20.17
C PRO A 48 -10.08 -32.05 -21.08
N GLY A 49 -9.29 -32.45 -22.07
CA GLY A 49 -8.57 -31.54 -22.96
C GLY A 49 -7.23 -31.02 -22.43
N ALA A 50 -6.63 -31.66 -21.41
CA ALA A 50 -5.28 -31.40 -20.91
C ALA A 50 -4.24 -31.36 -22.03
N TYR A 51 -4.34 -32.32 -22.93
CA TYR A 51 -3.56 -32.39 -24.15
C TYR A 51 -4.41 -32.91 -25.29
N ASN A 52 -4.00 -32.63 -26.52
CA ASN A 52 -4.61 -33.22 -27.71
C ASN A 52 -3.53 -33.91 -28.54
N TRP A 53 -3.98 -34.70 -29.52
CA TRP A 53 -3.11 -35.38 -30.46
C TRP A 53 -3.36 -34.80 -31.83
N LYS A 54 -2.31 -34.29 -32.46
CA LYS A 54 -2.42 -33.70 -33.78
C LYS A 54 -1.24 -34.09 -34.63
N SER A 55 -1.52 -34.19 -35.93
CA SER A 55 -0.47 -34.20 -36.93
C SER A 55 0.15 -32.79 -36.99
N PRO A 56 1.47 -32.65 -37.13
CA PRO A 56 2.15 -31.34 -37.21
C PRO A 56 1.51 -30.38 -38.23
N GLN A 57 0.93 -30.90 -39.31
CA GLN A 57 0.27 -30.11 -40.36
C GLN A 57 -1.04 -29.43 -39.93
N THR A 58 -1.60 -29.79 -38.77
CA THR A 58 -2.92 -29.33 -38.31
C THR A 58 -2.87 -28.40 -37.09
N LEU A 59 -1.67 -27.97 -36.69
CA LEU A 59 -1.44 -27.09 -35.54
C LEU A 59 -1.92 -25.65 -35.84
N GLY A 60 -2.53 -25.02 -34.84
CA GLY A 60 -3.06 -23.65 -34.90
C GLY A 60 -2.81 -22.84 -33.62
N ALA A 61 -3.55 -21.73 -33.44
CA ALA A 61 -3.29 -20.69 -32.42
C ALA A 61 -3.37 -21.16 -30.95
N CYS A 62 -4.05 -22.27 -30.69
CA CYS A 62 -4.22 -22.80 -29.33
C CYS A 62 -3.29 -23.97 -29.02
N ASP A 63 -2.37 -24.38 -29.89
CA ASP A 63 -1.57 -25.59 -29.71
C ASP A 63 -0.15 -25.28 -29.16
N ASP A 64 0.47 -26.25 -28.48
CA ASP A 64 1.86 -26.25 -28.01
C ASP A 64 2.50 -27.64 -28.23
N PHE A 65 3.45 -27.80 -29.14
CA PHE A 65 3.76 -29.09 -29.76
C PHE A 65 4.89 -29.87 -29.06
N VAL A 66 4.69 -31.18 -28.87
CA VAL A 66 5.61 -32.07 -28.15
C VAL A 66 5.93 -33.31 -29.00
N MET A 67 7.21 -33.48 -29.34
CA MET A 67 7.68 -34.48 -30.31
C MET A 67 8.92 -35.25 -29.78
N PRO A 68 8.74 -36.21 -28.86
CA PRO A 68 9.84 -36.94 -28.19
C PRO A 68 10.68 -37.83 -29.11
N HIS A 69 10.09 -38.36 -30.20
CA HIS A 69 10.73 -39.40 -31.00
C HIS A 69 10.10 -39.54 -32.41
N ALA A 70 10.20 -38.51 -33.26
CA ALA A 70 9.72 -38.59 -34.64
C ALA A 70 10.85 -38.78 -35.65
N GLU A 71 10.49 -39.25 -36.84
CA GLU A 71 11.33 -39.25 -38.05
C GLU A 71 10.86 -38.11 -38.97
N PRO A 72 11.15 -36.84 -38.63
CA PRO A 72 10.56 -35.70 -39.32
C PRO A 72 11.03 -35.65 -40.78
N THR A 73 10.08 -35.57 -41.69
CA THR A 73 10.31 -35.28 -43.11
C THR A 73 9.60 -34.00 -43.49
N TRP A 74 10.10 -33.32 -44.52
CA TRP A 74 9.49 -32.06 -44.97
C TRP A 74 7.99 -32.21 -45.30
N ALA A 75 7.62 -33.33 -45.94
CA ALA A 75 6.22 -33.63 -46.27
C ALA A 75 5.31 -33.73 -45.05
N THR A 76 5.87 -34.13 -43.89
CA THR A 76 5.09 -34.38 -42.68
C THR A 76 5.17 -33.26 -41.64
N HIS A 77 6.24 -32.46 -41.65
CA HIS A 77 6.53 -31.51 -40.57
C HIS A 77 6.74 -30.06 -41.04
N ASN A 78 6.53 -29.74 -42.32
CA ASN A 78 6.76 -28.37 -42.85
C ASN A 78 5.96 -27.27 -42.12
N ASN A 79 4.76 -27.57 -41.60
CA ASN A 79 3.92 -26.59 -40.91
C ASN A 79 4.59 -26.02 -39.65
N LEU A 80 5.50 -26.78 -39.01
CA LEU A 80 6.22 -26.31 -37.83
C LEU A 80 6.97 -25.00 -38.08
N LEU A 81 7.48 -24.78 -39.30
CA LEU A 81 8.18 -23.55 -39.66
C LEU A 81 7.26 -22.31 -39.63
N ALA A 82 6.06 -22.41 -40.22
CA ALA A 82 5.11 -21.31 -40.28
C ALA A 82 4.36 -21.13 -38.96
N TRP A 83 3.95 -22.23 -38.34
CA TRP A 83 3.20 -22.22 -37.09
C TRP A 83 4.01 -21.63 -35.91
N ASN A 84 5.31 -21.93 -35.84
CA ASN A 84 6.20 -21.33 -34.86
C ASN A 84 6.28 -19.79 -35.00
N ARG A 85 6.21 -19.27 -36.23
CA ARG A 85 6.23 -17.83 -36.53
C ARG A 85 4.87 -17.18 -36.28
N ASP A 86 3.80 -17.72 -36.84
CA ASP A 86 2.50 -17.04 -36.93
C ASP A 86 1.66 -17.17 -35.64
N TYR A 87 1.95 -18.17 -34.81
CA TYR A 87 1.19 -18.47 -33.59
C TYR A 87 2.04 -18.53 -32.33
N PHE A 88 3.29 -18.04 -32.39
CA PHE A 88 4.30 -18.30 -31.36
C PHE A 88 4.41 -19.79 -31.00
N GLY A 89 4.20 -20.69 -31.97
CA GLY A 89 4.15 -22.13 -31.74
C GLY A 89 5.43 -22.67 -31.13
N SER A 90 5.34 -23.31 -29.97
CA SER A 90 6.53 -23.80 -29.27
C SER A 90 6.71 -25.30 -29.46
N ILE A 91 7.96 -25.74 -29.53
CA ILE A 91 8.34 -27.11 -29.88
C ILE A 91 9.25 -27.67 -28.78
N TRP A 92 8.89 -28.83 -28.25
CA TRP A 92 9.83 -29.66 -27.50
C TRP A 92 10.14 -30.92 -28.29
N ALA A 93 11.43 -31.25 -28.45
CA ALA A 93 11.87 -32.46 -29.18
C ALA A 93 13.02 -33.18 -28.46
N GLY A 94 13.12 -34.50 -28.69
CA GLY A 94 14.16 -35.33 -28.09
C GLY A 94 14.65 -36.47 -28.99
N CYS A 95 15.61 -37.26 -28.49
CA CYS A 95 16.26 -38.35 -29.23
C CYS A 95 16.75 -37.93 -30.64
N HIS A 96 16.73 -38.85 -31.61
CA HIS A 96 17.14 -38.61 -33.00
C HIS A 96 16.27 -37.62 -33.78
N ALA A 97 15.08 -37.31 -33.25
CA ALA A 97 14.15 -36.39 -33.89
C ALA A 97 14.75 -34.99 -34.00
N VAL A 98 15.64 -34.63 -33.07
CA VAL A 98 16.31 -33.33 -33.01
C VAL A 98 17.29 -33.16 -34.16
N SER A 99 18.25 -34.07 -34.34
CA SER A 99 19.20 -33.97 -35.44
C SER A 99 18.49 -34.08 -36.79
N ALA A 100 17.46 -34.91 -36.92
CA ALA A 100 16.63 -34.95 -38.14
C ALA A 100 15.90 -33.60 -38.40
N LEU A 101 15.28 -33.01 -37.37
CA LEU A 101 14.54 -31.74 -37.48
C LEU A 101 15.47 -30.58 -37.83
N GLU A 102 16.63 -30.48 -37.18
CA GLU A 102 17.61 -29.43 -37.44
C GLU A 102 18.22 -29.54 -38.84
N ASN A 103 18.22 -30.72 -39.46
CA ASN A 103 18.69 -30.92 -40.82
C ASN A 103 17.60 -30.93 -41.91
N MET A 104 16.33 -30.76 -41.55
CA MET A 104 15.21 -30.88 -42.48
C MET A 104 15.10 -29.63 -43.40
N VAL A 105 14.98 -29.88 -44.71
CA VAL A 105 14.93 -28.85 -45.77
C VAL A 105 13.81 -29.17 -46.75
N ASN A 106 13.17 -28.15 -47.31
CA ASN A 106 12.22 -28.34 -48.40
C ASN A 106 12.93 -28.86 -49.67
N PRO A 107 12.56 -30.04 -50.19
CA PRO A 107 13.07 -30.57 -51.46
C PRO A 107 12.90 -29.60 -52.65
N SER A 108 11.89 -28.74 -52.58
CA SER A 108 11.56 -27.76 -53.63
C SER A 108 12.18 -26.38 -53.39
N SER A 109 12.74 -26.09 -52.21
CA SER A 109 13.36 -24.78 -51.91
C SER A 109 14.31 -24.84 -50.70
N THR A 110 15.61 -24.75 -50.94
CA THR A 110 16.62 -24.81 -49.88
C THR A 110 16.66 -23.60 -48.93
N ALA A 111 15.85 -22.56 -49.20
CA ALA A 111 15.63 -21.43 -48.30
C ALA A 111 14.65 -21.75 -47.16
N GLN A 112 13.85 -22.80 -47.31
CA GLN A 112 12.89 -23.24 -46.31
C GLN A 112 13.45 -24.47 -45.58
N GLN A 113 13.79 -24.27 -44.31
CA GLN A 113 14.46 -25.25 -43.46
C GLN A 113 14.15 -24.97 -41.99
N THR A 114 14.30 -25.97 -41.14
CA THR A 114 13.88 -25.96 -39.72
C THR A 114 15.04 -26.01 -38.74
N ASN A 115 16.25 -25.61 -39.14
CA ASN A 115 17.38 -25.41 -38.25
C ASN A 115 17.08 -24.28 -37.23
N PHE A 116 16.21 -24.58 -36.26
CA PHE A 116 15.57 -23.64 -35.36
C PHE A 116 16.57 -23.10 -34.33
N LEU A 117 17.46 -23.95 -33.82
CA LEU A 117 18.45 -23.56 -32.82
C LEU A 117 19.88 -23.57 -33.37
N THR A 118 20.11 -23.94 -34.63
CA THR A 118 21.44 -23.91 -35.25
C THR A 118 21.52 -23.09 -36.53
N VAL A 119 22.72 -22.58 -36.81
CA VAL A 119 23.07 -21.94 -38.09
C VAL A 119 23.51 -23.01 -39.08
N LYS A 120 22.97 -22.94 -40.30
CA LYS A 120 23.35 -23.79 -41.43
C LYS A 120 24.84 -23.65 -41.76
N ASP A 121 25.51 -24.77 -42.02
CA ASP A 121 26.85 -24.78 -42.61
C ASP A 121 26.79 -24.28 -44.07
N GLY A 122 27.53 -23.20 -44.36
CA GLY A 122 27.62 -22.61 -45.70
C GLY A 122 28.28 -23.53 -46.75
N SER A 123 28.96 -24.59 -46.33
CA SER A 123 29.63 -25.58 -47.19
C SER A 123 28.81 -26.84 -47.46
N ALA A 124 27.63 -26.99 -46.84
CA ALA A 124 26.75 -28.13 -47.08
C ALA A 124 26.15 -28.04 -48.50
N THR A 125 26.68 -28.83 -49.44
CA THR A 125 26.36 -28.77 -50.88
C THR A 125 25.13 -29.57 -51.30
N LEU A 126 24.61 -30.46 -50.45
CA LEU A 126 23.44 -31.28 -50.75
C LEU A 126 22.42 -31.21 -49.59
N PRO A 127 21.18 -30.75 -49.83
CA PRO A 127 20.12 -30.89 -48.84
C PRO A 127 19.82 -32.38 -48.60
N LEU A 128 19.34 -32.75 -47.40
CA LEU A 128 18.79 -34.08 -47.14
C LEU A 128 17.48 -34.24 -47.94
N VAL A 129 17.59 -34.64 -49.20
CA VAL A 129 16.43 -34.72 -50.11
C VAL A 129 15.72 -36.08 -50.06
N ASN A 130 16.29 -37.08 -49.42
CA ASN A 130 15.70 -38.41 -49.32
C ASN A 130 16.15 -39.10 -48.03
N ALA A 131 15.38 -40.07 -47.54
CA ALA A 131 15.51 -40.77 -46.25
C ALA A 131 16.83 -41.55 -46.01
N VAL A 132 17.90 -41.20 -46.71
CA VAL A 132 19.26 -41.70 -46.53
C VAL A 132 20.08 -40.63 -45.80
N TYR A 133 20.23 -40.84 -44.49
CA TYR A 133 20.86 -40.03 -43.45
C TYR A 133 22.38 -39.78 -43.61
N ALA A 134 22.89 -39.63 -44.84
CA ALA A 134 24.33 -39.63 -45.11
C ALA A 134 25.02 -38.24 -45.03
N ASN A 135 24.28 -37.12 -45.11
CA ASN A 135 24.87 -35.77 -45.24
C ASN A 135 24.11 -34.68 -44.44
N SER A 136 24.45 -34.49 -43.16
CA SER A 136 23.94 -33.40 -42.31
C SER A 136 24.27 -31.99 -42.83
N ASN A 137 23.36 -31.02 -42.78
CA ASN A 137 23.61 -29.60 -43.11
C ASN A 137 23.87 -28.68 -41.89
N SER A 138 23.54 -29.12 -40.66
CA SER A 138 23.64 -28.32 -39.44
C SER A 138 24.07 -29.13 -38.21
N MET A 139 23.54 -30.34 -38.03
CA MET A 139 23.81 -31.19 -36.87
C MET A 139 24.25 -32.59 -37.28
N LEU A 140 25.30 -33.14 -36.67
CA LEU A 140 25.68 -34.54 -36.92
C LEU A 140 24.50 -35.45 -36.58
N LEU A 141 24.21 -36.41 -37.45
CA LEU A 141 23.16 -37.39 -37.21
C LEU A 141 23.66 -38.43 -36.20
N TRP A 142 22.73 -39.01 -35.46
CA TRP A 142 23.00 -39.94 -34.36
C TRP A 142 23.85 -41.17 -34.71
N THR A 143 23.93 -41.57 -35.98
CA THR A 143 24.80 -42.66 -36.47
C THR A 143 26.23 -42.22 -36.77
N ALA A 144 26.49 -40.92 -36.81
CA ALA A 144 27.74 -40.31 -37.24
C ALA A 144 28.63 -39.82 -36.09
N HIS A 145 28.22 -40.03 -34.84
CA HIS A 145 29.02 -39.69 -33.66
C HIS A 145 28.86 -40.72 -32.54
N SER A 146 29.80 -40.69 -31.60
CA SER A 146 29.75 -41.49 -30.38
C SER A 146 28.80 -40.87 -29.34
N ALA A 147 28.41 -41.67 -28.34
CA ALA A 147 27.58 -41.18 -27.24
C ALA A 147 28.33 -40.16 -26.36
N GLY A 148 27.58 -39.33 -25.63
CA GLY A 148 28.15 -38.46 -24.61
C GLY A 148 28.77 -39.23 -23.45
N THR A 149 29.81 -38.66 -22.83
CA THR A 149 30.50 -39.20 -21.66
C THR A 149 30.18 -38.34 -20.44
N THR A 150 29.69 -38.98 -19.37
CA THR A 150 29.40 -38.31 -18.09
C THR A 150 30.67 -38.19 -17.23
N PRO A 151 30.79 -37.18 -16.34
CA PRO A 151 29.77 -36.21 -15.99
C PRO A 151 29.62 -35.05 -16.99
N TYR A 152 28.39 -34.58 -17.22
CA TYR A 152 28.13 -33.40 -18.05
C TYR A 152 28.38 -32.10 -17.28
N THR A 153 28.67 -31.03 -18.01
CA THR A 153 28.86 -29.68 -17.47
C THR A 153 27.56 -28.88 -17.55
N TYR A 154 27.10 -28.36 -16.42
CA TYR A 154 25.87 -27.58 -16.28
C TYR A 154 26.14 -26.09 -16.45
N ARG A 155 25.20 -25.39 -17.09
CA ARG A 155 25.25 -23.97 -17.42
C ARG A 155 23.92 -23.34 -17.03
N LEU A 156 23.97 -22.09 -16.57
CA LEU A 156 22.80 -21.28 -16.23
C LEU A 156 21.91 -21.89 -15.11
N PRO A 157 22.44 -22.13 -13.89
CA PRO A 157 21.70 -22.78 -12.80
C PRO A 157 20.48 -21.99 -12.31
N ASN A 158 20.46 -20.68 -12.55
CA ASN A 158 19.36 -19.79 -12.17
C ASN A 158 18.28 -19.64 -13.27
N ASP A 159 18.48 -20.24 -14.45
CA ASP A 159 17.51 -20.18 -15.55
C ASP A 159 16.25 -20.98 -15.18
N PRO A 160 15.03 -20.50 -15.52
CA PRO A 160 13.78 -21.22 -15.22
C PRO A 160 13.77 -22.68 -15.70
N ILE A 161 14.45 -23.00 -16.81
CA ILE A 161 14.52 -24.38 -17.32
C ILE A 161 15.47 -25.24 -16.47
N SER A 162 16.50 -24.63 -15.90
CA SER A 162 17.50 -25.26 -15.02
C SER A 162 17.04 -25.46 -13.58
N GLN A 163 15.86 -24.97 -13.21
CA GLN A 163 15.26 -25.16 -11.88
C GLN A 163 14.72 -26.59 -11.70
N PHE A 164 15.58 -27.59 -11.89
CA PHE A 164 15.33 -28.98 -11.60
C PHE A 164 16.29 -29.47 -10.51
N MET A 165 15.82 -30.40 -9.67
CA MET A 165 16.62 -30.92 -8.56
C MET A 165 17.37 -32.17 -9.04
N GLY A 166 18.70 -32.11 -9.05
CA GLY A 166 19.59 -33.25 -9.31
C GLY A 166 20.30 -33.23 -10.67
N THR A 167 21.21 -34.19 -10.87
CA THR A 167 21.97 -34.35 -12.11
C THR A 167 21.15 -35.11 -13.16
N ILE A 168 21.01 -34.53 -14.36
CA ILE A 168 20.28 -35.11 -15.49
C ILE A 168 21.11 -36.14 -16.29
N ASP A 169 22.39 -36.33 -15.94
CA ASP A 169 23.34 -37.20 -16.64
C ASP A 169 22.77 -38.58 -16.96
N ALA A 170 22.25 -39.27 -15.94
CA ALA A 170 21.69 -40.60 -16.12
C ALA A 170 20.48 -40.62 -17.07
N ALA A 171 19.70 -39.53 -17.14
CA ALA A 171 18.46 -39.41 -17.93
C ALA A 171 18.69 -39.53 -19.44
N PHE A 172 19.89 -39.16 -19.89
CA PHE A 172 20.21 -39.01 -21.31
C PHE A 172 21.04 -40.16 -21.87
N LEU A 173 21.32 -41.20 -21.05
CA LEU A 173 22.16 -42.34 -21.44
C LEU A 173 21.44 -43.42 -22.27
N SER A 174 20.15 -43.28 -22.55
CA SER A 174 19.34 -44.25 -23.29
C SER A 174 18.80 -43.64 -24.60
N GLY A 175 18.74 -44.43 -25.67
CA GLY A 175 18.27 -43.99 -26.97
C GLY A 175 19.31 -44.02 -28.08
N SER A 176 18.86 -43.75 -29.30
CA SER A 176 19.72 -43.70 -30.48
C SER A 176 20.56 -42.43 -30.53
N GLU A 177 20.06 -41.30 -30.03
CA GLU A 177 20.82 -40.05 -29.90
C GLU A 177 20.84 -39.60 -28.44
N LYS A 178 22.05 -39.57 -27.86
CA LYS A 178 22.31 -39.29 -26.43
C LYS A 178 23.00 -37.95 -26.20
N ILE A 179 23.37 -37.28 -27.28
CA ILE A 179 24.06 -36.00 -27.30
C ILE A 179 23.89 -35.36 -28.69
N TYR A 180 23.80 -34.05 -28.76
CA TYR A 180 23.61 -33.28 -29.99
C TYR A 180 24.88 -32.52 -30.33
N ILE A 181 25.41 -32.73 -31.53
CA ILE A 181 26.69 -32.16 -31.95
C ILE A 181 26.49 -31.36 -33.22
N PRO A 182 26.67 -30.03 -33.21
CA PRO A 182 26.74 -29.25 -34.44
C PRO A 182 27.81 -29.81 -35.37
N ARG A 183 27.58 -29.78 -36.68
CA ARG A 183 28.52 -30.33 -37.67
C ARG A 183 29.91 -29.69 -37.54
N GLN A 184 30.95 -30.51 -37.50
CA GLN A 184 32.33 -30.10 -37.18
C GLN A 184 33.24 -29.88 -38.41
N THR A 185 32.81 -30.23 -39.63
CA THR A 185 33.62 -30.18 -40.85
C THR A 185 32.95 -29.38 -41.97
N GLY A 186 33.72 -28.49 -42.63
CA GLY A 186 33.26 -27.68 -43.77
C GLY A 186 33.01 -26.19 -43.47
N GLY A 187 32.97 -25.81 -42.20
CA GLY A 187 32.54 -24.48 -41.76
C GLY A 187 31.57 -24.70 -40.61
N VAL A 188 32.14 -24.95 -39.43
CA VAL A 188 31.47 -25.48 -38.23
C VAL A 188 30.07 -24.86 -38.05
N ALA A 189 29.03 -25.68 -38.19
CA ALA A 189 27.68 -25.27 -37.84
C ALA A 189 27.64 -24.93 -36.34
N LYS A 190 26.80 -23.97 -35.96
CA LYS A 190 26.82 -23.41 -34.60
C LYS A 190 25.42 -23.37 -34.01
N TRP A 191 25.32 -23.53 -32.69
CA TRP A 191 24.17 -23.07 -31.93
C TRP A 191 23.97 -21.57 -32.17
N ASN A 192 22.72 -21.13 -32.33
CA ASN A 192 22.37 -19.72 -32.46
C ASN A 192 22.78 -18.95 -31.20
N PRO A 193 23.19 -17.67 -31.30
CA PRO A 193 23.63 -16.89 -30.14
C PRO A 193 22.61 -16.81 -28.99
N GLY A 194 21.31 -16.71 -29.28
CA GLY A 194 20.25 -16.77 -28.26
C GLY A 194 19.83 -18.16 -27.79
N ALA A 195 20.49 -19.24 -28.25
CA ALA A 195 20.27 -20.57 -27.71
C ALA A 195 20.93 -20.70 -26.34
N LYS A 196 20.13 -21.03 -25.33
CA LYS A 196 20.58 -21.25 -23.96
C LYS A 196 20.96 -22.70 -23.76
N ILE A 197 22.26 -22.96 -23.78
CA ILE A 197 22.83 -24.27 -23.46
C ILE A 197 22.75 -24.47 -21.94
N ILE A 198 22.00 -25.48 -21.51
CA ILE A 198 21.81 -25.81 -20.09
C ILE A 198 22.81 -26.88 -19.63
N SER A 199 23.13 -27.85 -20.48
CA SER A 199 24.12 -28.88 -20.15
C SER A 199 24.82 -29.44 -21.40
N TYR A 200 26.12 -29.69 -21.30
CA TYR A 200 26.98 -30.12 -22.40
C TYR A 200 28.12 -31.05 -21.96
N ASP A 201 28.68 -31.83 -22.89
CA ASP A 201 29.84 -32.71 -22.67
C ASP A 201 31.13 -32.01 -23.15
N PRO A 202 32.04 -31.62 -22.23
CA PRO A 202 33.29 -30.98 -22.61
C PRO A 202 34.34 -31.95 -23.18
N SER A 203 34.13 -33.27 -23.03
CA SER A 203 35.10 -34.33 -23.33
C SER A 203 34.74 -35.13 -24.58
N GLN A 204 33.72 -34.70 -25.33
CA GLN A 204 33.19 -35.41 -26.47
C GLN A 204 34.23 -35.56 -27.59
N ALA A 205 34.65 -36.80 -27.87
CA ALA A 205 35.70 -37.14 -28.84
C ALA A 205 35.40 -36.68 -30.27
N ASN A 206 34.12 -36.53 -30.64
CA ASN A 206 33.73 -36.01 -31.94
C ASN A 206 33.80 -34.48 -32.06
N VAL A 207 34.18 -33.75 -30.99
CA VAL A 207 34.44 -32.31 -30.98
C VAL A 207 35.91 -32.07 -30.64
N SER A 208 36.74 -31.75 -31.64
CA SER A 208 38.20 -31.64 -31.47
C SER A 208 38.62 -30.43 -30.64
N THR A 209 37.87 -29.33 -30.68
CA THR A 209 38.09 -28.13 -29.85
C THR A 209 36.76 -27.42 -29.64
N VAL A 210 36.37 -27.22 -28.39
CA VAL A 210 35.16 -26.48 -28.03
C VAL A 210 35.46 -24.97 -28.05
N ASN A 211 34.65 -24.20 -28.76
CA ASN A 211 34.76 -22.74 -28.81
C ASN A 211 34.49 -22.14 -27.42
N PRO A 212 35.14 -21.02 -27.05
CA PRO A 212 34.91 -20.36 -25.76
C PRO A 212 33.44 -19.96 -25.51
N ASP A 213 32.71 -19.64 -26.57
CA ASP A 213 31.28 -19.28 -26.54
C ASP A 213 30.34 -20.50 -26.52
N LEU A 214 30.90 -21.73 -26.53
CA LEU A 214 30.20 -23.00 -26.66
C LEU A 214 29.37 -23.17 -27.94
N SER A 215 29.57 -22.33 -28.95
CA SER A 215 28.75 -22.34 -30.17
C SER A 215 28.83 -23.66 -30.94
N ASN A 216 29.89 -24.46 -30.80
CA ASN A 216 30.05 -25.78 -31.40
C ASN A 216 30.04 -26.94 -30.39
N ALA A 217 29.64 -26.68 -29.13
CA ALA A 217 29.66 -27.66 -28.06
C ALA A 217 28.68 -28.82 -28.33
N ALA A 218 29.04 -30.00 -27.82
CA ALA A 218 28.18 -31.18 -27.80
C ALA A 218 27.20 -31.07 -26.61
N VAL A 219 25.91 -30.86 -26.87
CA VAL A 219 24.92 -30.52 -25.82
C VAL A 219 23.94 -31.65 -25.56
N VAL A 220 23.42 -31.71 -24.35
CA VAL A 220 22.37 -32.67 -23.96
C VAL A 220 21.05 -31.98 -23.61
N LEU A 221 21.08 -30.69 -23.27
CA LEU A 221 19.90 -29.88 -22.95
C LEU A 221 20.10 -28.43 -23.41
N VAL A 222 19.24 -27.93 -24.29
CA VAL A 222 19.32 -26.58 -24.87
C VAL A 222 17.93 -26.07 -25.24
N TYR A 223 17.68 -24.77 -25.11
CA TYR A 223 16.44 -24.16 -25.59
C TYR A 223 16.64 -22.70 -26.03
N GLY A 224 15.73 -22.16 -26.85
CA GLY A 224 15.81 -20.78 -27.32
C GLY A 224 14.62 -20.37 -28.18
N ARG A 225 14.58 -19.12 -28.62
CA ARG A 225 13.63 -18.69 -29.67
C ARG A 225 14.09 -19.28 -31.00
N ALA A 226 13.16 -19.79 -31.79
CA ALA A 226 13.46 -20.28 -33.13
C ALA A 226 14.14 -19.19 -33.96
N PHE A 227 15.26 -19.52 -34.61
CA PHE A 227 16.10 -18.63 -35.41
C PHE A 227 16.64 -17.40 -34.65
N ASP A 228 16.64 -17.44 -33.32
CA ASP A 228 16.99 -16.29 -32.46
C ASP A 228 16.08 -15.06 -32.69
N ASP A 229 14.81 -15.31 -33.04
CA ASP A 229 13.83 -14.27 -33.36
C ASP A 229 12.79 -14.13 -32.23
N PRO A 230 12.71 -12.98 -31.52
CA PRO A 230 11.80 -12.80 -30.40
C PRO A 230 10.31 -12.82 -30.81
N SER A 231 10.00 -12.65 -32.10
CA SER A 231 8.63 -12.73 -32.63
C SER A 231 8.13 -14.16 -32.85
N ARG A 232 8.99 -15.17 -32.61
CA ARG A 232 8.68 -16.58 -32.86
C ARG A 232 8.55 -17.38 -31.58
N GLY A 233 7.94 -18.56 -31.65
CA GLY A 233 7.81 -19.48 -30.51
C GLY A 233 9.15 -20.06 -30.03
N TYR A 234 9.13 -20.68 -28.86
CA TYR A 234 10.31 -21.29 -28.25
C TYR A 234 10.54 -22.72 -28.74
N VAL A 235 11.79 -23.16 -28.81
CA VAL A 235 12.20 -24.53 -29.14
C VAL A 235 13.12 -25.07 -28.06
N MET A 236 12.91 -26.32 -27.64
CA MET A 236 13.75 -27.02 -26.66
C MET A 236 14.15 -28.40 -27.17
N TYR A 237 15.43 -28.73 -27.01
CA TYR A 237 16.00 -30.03 -27.32
C TYR A 237 16.55 -30.71 -26.08
N GLN A 238 16.21 -32.00 -25.96
CA GLN A 238 16.53 -32.80 -24.80
C GLN A 238 16.96 -34.21 -25.22
N ALA A 239 18.23 -34.55 -24.97
CA ALA A 239 18.86 -35.77 -25.44
C ALA A 239 18.26 -37.04 -24.83
N GLY A 240 18.48 -38.18 -25.49
CA GLY A 240 17.97 -39.48 -25.07
C GLY A 240 16.55 -39.77 -25.54
N HIS A 241 16.20 -41.06 -25.60
CA HIS A 241 14.95 -41.57 -26.15
C HIS A 241 13.77 -41.45 -25.18
N SER A 242 14.01 -41.68 -23.89
CA SER A 242 12.98 -41.54 -22.87
C SER A 242 13.64 -41.24 -21.53
N GLN A 243 13.10 -40.23 -20.84
CA GLN A 243 13.48 -39.89 -19.48
C GLN A 243 12.53 -40.52 -18.47
N ASN A 244 11.99 -41.72 -18.75
CA ASN A 244 10.96 -42.38 -17.95
C ASN A 244 11.39 -43.74 -17.34
N ARG A 245 12.66 -43.89 -16.95
CA ARG A 245 13.14 -45.13 -16.31
C ARG A 245 13.09 -45.09 -14.78
N GLY A 246 12.57 -44.01 -14.20
CA GLY A 246 12.33 -43.87 -12.77
C GLY A 246 13.56 -43.55 -11.93
N THR A 247 14.69 -43.18 -12.53
CA THR A 247 15.87 -42.71 -11.79
C THR A 247 15.73 -41.24 -11.37
N ALA A 248 16.54 -40.80 -10.40
CA ALA A 248 16.58 -39.38 -10.00
C ALA A 248 16.94 -38.46 -11.17
N GLY A 249 17.85 -38.89 -12.06
CA GLY A 249 18.17 -38.17 -13.28
C GLY A 249 17.01 -38.09 -14.26
N ASP A 250 16.27 -39.19 -14.46
CA ASP A 250 15.07 -39.22 -15.30
C ASP A 250 14.00 -38.22 -14.82
N VAL A 251 13.77 -38.13 -13.51
CA VAL A 251 12.86 -37.14 -12.91
C VAL A 251 13.36 -35.71 -13.14
N ALA A 252 14.65 -35.45 -12.96
CA ALA A 252 15.24 -34.15 -13.26
C ALA A 252 15.10 -33.78 -14.75
N GLY A 253 15.24 -34.75 -15.66
CA GLY A 253 14.98 -34.58 -17.09
C GLY A 253 13.52 -34.27 -17.42
N GLN A 254 12.56 -34.98 -16.84
CA GLN A 254 11.14 -34.66 -17.04
C GLN A 254 10.77 -33.26 -16.48
N ARG A 255 11.37 -32.84 -15.37
CA ARG A 255 11.17 -31.48 -14.82
C ARG A 255 11.64 -30.39 -15.78
N ALA A 256 12.75 -30.59 -16.49
CA ALA A 256 13.19 -29.65 -17.52
C ALA A 256 12.13 -29.47 -18.63
N PHE A 257 11.49 -30.56 -19.08
CA PHE A 257 10.37 -30.52 -20.04
C PHE A 257 9.18 -29.70 -19.52
N PHE A 258 8.81 -29.88 -18.25
CA PHE A 258 7.70 -29.14 -17.64
C PHE A 258 8.01 -27.66 -17.45
N ASN A 259 9.20 -27.34 -16.94
CA ASN A 259 9.64 -25.95 -16.76
C ASN A 259 9.56 -25.19 -18.09
N PHE A 260 9.96 -25.82 -19.19
CA PHE A 260 9.83 -25.25 -20.53
C PHE A 260 8.38 -25.10 -20.97
N SER A 261 7.57 -26.15 -20.79
CA SER A 261 6.18 -26.16 -21.19
C SER A 261 5.36 -25.04 -20.53
N PHE A 262 5.64 -24.71 -19.27
CA PHE A 262 4.99 -23.58 -18.59
C PHE A 262 5.58 -22.23 -19.01
N PHE A 263 6.91 -22.15 -19.12
CA PHE A 263 7.62 -20.94 -19.52
C PHE A 263 7.21 -20.42 -20.90
N GLN A 264 6.88 -21.30 -21.84
CA GLN A 264 6.60 -20.90 -23.22
C GLN A 264 5.20 -20.29 -23.45
N THR A 265 4.32 -20.28 -22.43
CA THR A 265 2.90 -19.86 -22.53
C THR A 265 2.64 -18.36 -22.36
N THR A 266 3.52 -17.64 -21.67
CA THR A 266 3.28 -16.22 -21.33
C THR A 266 3.10 -15.29 -22.53
N PRO A 267 3.84 -15.45 -23.65
CA PRO A 267 3.60 -14.64 -24.85
C PRO A 267 2.19 -14.82 -25.43
N LYS A 268 1.43 -15.83 -24.99
CA LYS A 268 0.11 -16.21 -25.51
C LYS A 268 -1.06 -15.90 -24.56
N SER A 269 -0.81 -15.37 -23.35
CA SER A 269 -1.84 -15.19 -22.31
C SER A 269 -2.67 -13.89 -22.46
N PRO A 270 -3.95 -13.86 -22.02
CA PRO A 270 -4.76 -12.63 -22.03
C PRO A 270 -4.19 -11.53 -21.13
N VAL A 271 -4.19 -10.30 -21.63
CA VAL A 271 -3.80 -9.10 -20.88
C VAL A 271 -5.06 -8.37 -20.42
N VAL A 272 -5.19 -8.09 -19.12
CA VAL A 272 -6.42 -7.52 -18.51
C VAL A 272 -6.14 -6.21 -17.78
N SER A 273 -7.11 -5.29 -17.78
CA SER A 273 -7.08 -4.01 -17.06
C SER A 273 -8.48 -3.63 -16.59
N GLY A 274 -8.62 -2.78 -15.57
CA GLY A 274 -9.93 -2.37 -15.04
C GLY A 274 -9.91 -1.18 -14.09
N THR A 275 -11.09 -0.63 -13.81
CA THR A 275 -11.34 0.49 -12.90
C THR A 275 -12.37 0.11 -11.83
N GLY A 276 -12.22 0.66 -10.63
CA GLY A 276 -13.02 0.33 -9.46
C GLY A 276 -12.72 1.26 -8.27
N THR A 277 -13.04 0.80 -7.06
CA THR A 277 -12.76 1.52 -5.81
C THR A 277 -11.26 1.70 -5.56
N THR A 278 -10.90 2.76 -4.82
CA THR A 278 -9.52 2.98 -4.37
C THR A 278 -9.14 1.96 -3.29
N ASN A 279 -7.84 1.69 -3.17
CA ASN A 279 -7.32 0.66 -2.28
C ASN A 279 -7.69 0.97 -0.81
N GLY A 280 -8.52 0.12 -0.18
CA GLY A 280 -8.89 0.26 1.23
C GLY A 280 -10.09 1.18 1.51
N GLN A 281 -10.90 1.51 0.51
CA GLN A 281 -12.10 2.33 0.68
C GLN A 281 -13.05 1.74 1.74
N GLN A 282 -13.39 2.54 2.75
CA GLN A 282 -14.36 2.19 3.80
C GLN A 282 -15.78 2.40 3.30
N VAL A 283 -16.65 1.41 3.49
CA VAL A 283 -18.02 1.40 2.98
C VAL A 283 -18.99 0.92 4.06
N SER A 284 -20.09 1.63 4.24
CA SER A 284 -21.17 1.15 5.11
C SER A 284 -21.84 -0.08 4.51
N ASN A 285 -22.24 -1.03 5.35
CA ASN A 285 -22.95 -2.22 4.91
C ASN A 285 -24.23 -1.83 4.13
N GLY A 286 -24.42 -2.39 2.93
CA GLY A 286 -25.57 -2.09 2.06
C GLY A 286 -25.40 -0.99 1.00
N VAL A 287 -24.23 -0.36 0.87
CA VAL A 287 -23.97 0.70 -0.15
C VAL A 287 -23.34 0.11 -1.43
N ALA A 288 -23.90 0.42 -2.61
CA ALA A 288 -23.44 -0.11 -3.90
C ALA A 288 -22.18 0.58 -4.46
N LEU A 289 -21.31 -0.18 -5.14
CA LEU A 289 -20.00 0.23 -5.68
C LEU A 289 -19.84 -0.20 -7.15
N ASN A 290 -19.28 0.63 -8.02
CA ASN A 290 -19.21 0.36 -9.47
C ASN A 290 -17.81 -0.06 -9.94
N TYR A 291 -17.75 -1.00 -10.90
CA TYR A 291 -16.51 -1.59 -11.44
C TYR A 291 -16.57 -1.81 -12.96
N SER A 292 -15.41 -1.80 -13.65
CA SER A 292 -15.28 -2.16 -15.06
C SER A 292 -13.92 -2.81 -15.44
N VAL A 293 -13.88 -3.67 -16.48
CA VAL A 293 -12.72 -4.45 -16.94
C VAL A 293 -12.67 -4.57 -18.47
N SER A 294 -11.46 -4.64 -19.04
CA SER A 294 -11.17 -4.88 -20.47
C SER A 294 -10.01 -5.89 -20.67
N ALA A 295 -9.92 -6.52 -21.85
CA ALA A 295 -8.90 -7.54 -22.16
C ALA A 295 -8.42 -7.56 -23.63
N SER A 296 -7.18 -8.04 -23.87
CA SER A 296 -6.57 -8.19 -25.22
C SER A 296 -5.65 -9.42 -25.35
N SER A 297 -5.31 -9.83 -26.59
CA SER A 297 -4.43 -10.98 -26.90
C SER A 297 -3.56 -10.70 -28.13
N PRO A 298 -2.28 -11.14 -28.15
CA PRO A 298 -1.38 -11.01 -29.31
C PRO A 298 -1.63 -12.05 -30.41
N LEU A 299 -2.48 -13.05 -30.16
CA LEU A 299 -2.81 -14.09 -31.14
C LEU A 299 -4.04 -13.68 -31.98
N PRO A 300 -4.06 -13.98 -33.28
CA PRO A 300 -5.19 -13.66 -34.13
C PRO A 300 -6.43 -14.49 -33.76
N GLY A 301 -7.62 -13.86 -33.80
CA GLY A 301 -8.91 -14.56 -33.65
C GLY A 301 -9.32 -14.94 -32.22
N ILE A 302 -8.72 -14.34 -31.21
CA ILE A 302 -9.03 -14.60 -29.79
C ILE A 302 -10.20 -13.73 -29.29
N THR A 303 -11.14 -14.32 -28.57
CA THR A 303 -12.29 -13.66 -27.92
C THR A 303 -12.32 -13.92 -26.41
N PHE A 304 -13.06 -13.11 -25.62
CA PHE A 304 -13.03 -13.13 -24.14
C PHE A 304 -14.41 -13.24 -23.48
N THR A 305 -14.44 -13.79 -22.26
CA THR A 305 -15.59 -13.86 -21.34
C THR A 305 -15.19 -13.36 -19.94
N TYR A 306 -16.14 -12.85 -19.15
CA TYR A 306 -15.90 -12.16 -17.87
C TYR A 306 -16.72 -12.77 -16.71
N GLN A 307 -16.18 -12.74 -15.49
CA GLN A 307 -16.90 -13.19 -14.29
C GLN A 307 -16.48 -12.42 -13.02
N TRP A 308 -17.42 -11.72 -12.39
CA TRP A 308 -17.28 -10.97 -11.14
C TRP A 308 -17.64 -11.79 -9.90
N THR A 309 -16.88 -11.58 -8.82
CA THR A 309 -17.06 -12.23 -7.50
C THR A 309 -16.59 -11.30 -6.36
N ALA A 310 -17.04 -11.52 -5.12
CA ALA A 310 -16.60 -10.77 -3.94
C ALA A 310 -16.46 -11.66 -2.69
N SER A 311 -15.56 -11.29 -1.77
CA SER A 311 -15.29 -12.07 -0.54
C SER A 311 -16.31 -11.86 0.58
N CYS A 312 -17.03 -10.73 0.61
CA CYS A 312 -18.01 -10.41 1.66
C CYS A 312 -19.41 -10.98 1.41
N GLY A 313 -19.64 -11.70 0.32
CA GLY A 313 -21.02 -11.89 -0.17
C GLY A 313 -21.61 -10.56 -0.66
N GLY A 314 -22.93 -10.50 -0.85
CA GLY A 314 -23.59 -9.34 -1.47
C GLY A 314 -24.07 -9.62 -2.89
N SER A 315 -24.51 -8.58 -3.60
CA SER A 315 -25.17 -8.72 -4.90
C SER A 315 -24.47 -7.90 -5.98
N PHE A 316 -24.26 -8.52 -7.14
CA PHE A 316 -23.81 -7.85 -8.36
C PHE A 316 -25.01 -7.55 -9.27
N SER A 317 -25.03 -6.39 -9.92
CA SER A 317 -26.03 -6.06 -10.94
C SER A 317 -25.91 -6.97 -12.16
N THR A 318 -24.68 -7.18 -12.65
CA THR A 318 -24.36 -8.05 -13.79
C THR A 318 -23.00 -8.71 -13.59
N ALA A 319 -22.97 -9.99 -13.25
CA ALA A 319 -21.72 -10.66 -12.91
C ALA A 319 -20.87 -11.10 -14.12
N THR A 320 -21.40 -11.09 -15.34
CA THR A 320 -20.71 -11.59 -16.55
C THR A 320 -20.37 -10.51 -17.57
N ALA A 321 -20.65 -9.25 -17.25
CA ALA A 321 -20.41 -8.12 -18.13
C ALA A 321 -19.02 -7.51 -17.89
N THR A 322 -18.58 -6.69 -18.85
CA THR A 322 -17.37 -5.87 -18.69
C THR A 322 -17.50 -4.81 -17.60
N SER A 323 -18.72 -4.48 -17.15
CA SER A 323 -18.98 -3.59 -16.03
C SER A 323 -20.07 -4.13 -15.08
N THR A 324 -20.01 -3.75 -13.80
CA THR A 324 -20.94 -4.21 -12.76
C THR A 324 -21.06 -3.24 -11.59
N SER A 325 -22.12 -3.36 -10.80
CA SER A 325 -22.30 -2.69 -9.51
C SER A 325 -22.46 -3.73 -8.41
N PHE A 326 -21.74 -3.59 -7.30
CA PHE A 326 -21.67 -4.53 -6.19
C PHE A 326 -22.15 -3.90 -4.89
N THR A 327 -23.11 -4.54 -4.22
CA THR A 327 -23.63 -4.13 -2.91
C THR A 327 -23.17 -5.12 -1.83
N PRO A 328 -22.33 -4.70 -0.86
CA PRO A 328 -21.87 -5.58 0.23
C PRO A 328 -23.01 -5.96 1.17
N ALA A 329 -22.96 -7.19 1.69
CA ALA A 329 -23.82 -7.67 2.75
C ALA A 329 -22.96 -8.44 3.77
N GLY A 330 -22.47 -7.80 4.83
CA GLY A 330 -21.54 -8.46 5.76
C GLY A 330 -21.16 -7.70 7.02
N THR A 331 -20.43 -8.41 7.89
CA THR A 331 -19.84 -7.86 9.12
C THR A 331 -18.65 -6.94 8.82
N PRO A 332 -18.32 -6.03 9.74
CA PRO A 332 -17.23 -5.08 9.59
C PRO A 332 -15.88 -5.76 9.29
N GLY A 333 -15.05 -5.16 8.44
CA GLY A 333 -13.71 -5.67 8.10
C GLY A 333 -13.36 -5.64 6.61
N ALA A 334 -12.12 -6.02 6.29
CA ALA A 334 -11.55 -5.98 4.93
C ALA A 334 -12.12 -7.04 3.99
N GLN A 335 -12.32 -6.67 2.72
CA GLN A 335 -12.95 -7.48 1.68
C GLN A 335 -12.34 -7.22 0.29
N ILE A 336 -12.58 -8.10 -0.68
CA ILE A 336 -12.04 -8.03 -2.06
C ILE A 336 -13.14 -8.35 -3.08
N VAL A 337 -13.19 -7.57 -4.16
CA VAL A 337 -14.00 -7.81 -5.37
C VAL A 337 -13.08 -8.19 -6.54
N THR A 338 -13.36 -9.27 -7.27
CA THR A 338 -12.49 -9.84 -8.32
C THR A 338 -13.23 -10.09 -9.63
N CYS A 339 -12.60 -9.78 -10.77
CA CYS A 339 -13.07 -10.14 -12.11
C CYS A 339 -12.09 -11.06 -12.83
N THR A 340 -12.55 -12.23 -13.26
CA THR A 340 -11.79 -13.18 -14.07
C THR A 340 -12.16 -13.08 -15.54
N VAL A 341 -11.16 -13.07 -16.42
CA VAL A 341 -11.29 -13.05 -17.88
C VAL A 341 -10.76 -14.36 -18.46
N THR A 342 -11.52 -14.98 -19.35
CA THR A 342 -11.14 -16.23 -20.04
C THR A 342 -11.21 -16.06 -21.54
N ASP A 343 -10.17 -16.50 -22.26
CA ASP A 343 -10.16 -16.51 -23.71
C ASP A 343 -10.74 -17.79 -24.34
N ASN A 344 -11.01 -17.77 -25.65
CA ASN A 344 -11.57 -18.92 -26.38
C ASN A 344 -10.63 -20.14 -26.51
N CYS A 345 -9.33 -19.98 -26.25
CA CYS A 345 -8.42 -21.12 -26.10
C CYS A 345 -8.47 -21.71 -24.68
N GLY A 346 -9.15 -21.07 -23.72
CA GLY A 346 -9.29 -21.48 -22.33
C GLY A 346 -8.24 -20.90 -21.38
N ARG A 347 -7.46 -19.90 -21.82
CA ARG A 347 -6.45 -19.23 -21.00
C ARG A 347 -7.12 -18.13 -20.18
N THR A 348 -6.73 -17.98 -18.91
CA THR A 348 -7.39 -17.06 -17.96
C THR A 348 -6.44 -16.00 -17.42
N SER A 349 -6.99 -14.87 -17.01
CA SER A 349 -6.31 -13.76 -16.33
C SER A 349 -7.31 -12.98 -15.47
N PHE A 350 -6.91 -12.22 -14.47
CA PHE A 350 -7.87 -11.53 -13.58
C PHE A 350 -7.34 -10.26 -12.92
N ILE A 351 -8.26 -9.49 -12.33
CA ILE A 351 -8.00 -8.25 -11.57
C ILE A 351 -8.86 -8.19 -10.30
N SER A 352 -8.36 -7.53 -9.23
CA SER A 352 -9.05 -7.46 -7.92
C SER A 352 -9.01 -6.06 -7.30
N PHE A 353 -10.03 -5.73 -6.49
CA PHE A 353 -10.27 -4.43 -5.86
C PHE A 353 -10.62 -4.60 -4.36
N PRO A 354 -9.79 -4.12 -3.41
CA PRO A 354 -10.05 -4.25 -1.97
C PRO A 354 -10.93 -3.12 -1.40
N ILE A 355 -11.77 -3.44 -0.41
CA ILE A 355 -12.69 -2.54 0.33
C ILE A 355 -12.75 -2.92 1.83
N SER A 356 -13.40 -2.12 2.71
CA SER A 356 -13.59 -2.44 4.14
C SER A 356 -14.96 -2.00 4.67
N ILE A 357 -15.63 -2.83 5.50
CA ILE A 357 -16.98 -2.58 6.06
C ILE A 357 -16.90 -2.03 7.51
N LEU A 358 -17.72 -1.05 7.92
CA LEU A 358 -17.68 -0.37 9.24
C LEU A 358 -18.57 -1.01 10.36
N PRO A 359 -18.20 -0.92 11.67
CA PRO A 359 -18.93 -1.47 12.85
C PRO A 359 -20.11 -0.63 13.44
N PRO A 360 -20.96 -1.21 14.34
CA PRO A 360 -22.11 -0.53 14.97
C PRO A 360 -21.73 0.45 16.12
N PRO A 361 -22.59 1.44 16.45
CA PRO A 361 -22.25 2.61 17.29
C PRO A 361 -22.44 2.46 18.82
N VAL A 362 -21.80 3.33 19.64
CA VAL A 362 -21.79 3.31 21.14
C VAL A 362 -21.88 4.71 21.82
N SER A 363 -22.07 4.78 23.16
CA SER A 363 -22.28 6.02 23.97
C SER A 363 -21.10 7.04 23.97
N PRO A 364 -21.36 8.35 24.23
CA PRO A 364 -20.32 9.40 24.28
C PRO A 364 -19.36 9.31 25.47
N VAL A 365 -18.10 9.73 25.29
CA VAL A 365 -17.11 9.94 26.35
C VAL A 365 -17.05 11.43 26.67
N VAL A 366 -17.35 11.81 27.91
CA VAL A 366 -17.42 13.21 28.35
C VAL A 366 -16.25 13.55 29.29
N ALA A 367 -15.52 14.60 28.97
CA ALA A 367 -14.42 15.18 29.74
C ALA A 367 -14.93 16.37 30.59
N ASN A 368 -14.13 16.85 31.54
CA ASN A 368 -14.47 18.07 32.30
C ASN A 368 -13.81 19.30 31.64
N ASP A 369 -14.50 20.43 31.68
CA ASP A 369 -14.06 21.70 31.11
C ASP A 369 -13.55 22.68 32.16
N ASN A 370 -12.49 23.39 31.80
CA ASN A 370 -11.90 24.42 32.64
C ASN A 370 -11.69 25.70 31.80
N ALA A 371 -11.91 26.87 32.40
CA ALA A 371 -11.64 28.16 31.79
C ALA A 371 -11.11 29.19 32.80
N VAL A 372 -10.53 30.27 32.30
CA VAL A 372 -9.97 31.37 33.09
C VAL A 372 -10.35 32.70 32.44
N ILE A 373 -10.98 33.58 33.21
CA ILE A 373 -11.33 34.96 32.87
C ILE A 373 -10.21 35.87 33.36
N SER A 374 -9.14 36.05 32.59
CA SER A 374 -8.05 36.94 33.02
C SER A 374 -8.46 38.42 32.92
N GLY A 375 -8.88 39.01 34.05
CA GLY A 375 -8.89 40.46 34.31
C GLY A 375 -9.60 41.33 33.29
N THR A 376 -10.93 41.41 33.33
CA THR A 376 -11.67 42.45 32.60
C THR A 376 -12.42 43.39 33.54
N CYS A 377 -12.28 44.68 33.22
CA CYS A 377 -13.29 45.70 33.47
C CYS A 377 -14.06 45.89 32.14
N PRO A 378 -15.40 45.95 32.13
CA PRO A 378 -16.24 46.07 33.31
C PRO A 378 -16.50 44.71 33.98
N PRO A 379 -16.79 44.78 35.28
CA PRO A 379 -16.98 43.60 36.10
C PRO A 379 -18.31 42.93 35.70
N GLY A 380 -18.23 41.80 34.99
CA GLY A 380 -19.37 41.13 34.36
C GLY A 380 -19.18 40.69 32.90
N THR A 381 -17.94 40.52 32.41
CA THR A 381 -17.73 39.99 31.05
C THR A 381 -18.06 38.50 31.01
N PRO A 382 -19.03 38.05 30.20
CA PRO A 382 -19.34 36.64 30.04
C PRO A 382 -18.16 35.87 29.43
N ILE A 383 -17.86 34.68 29.93
CA ILE A 383 -17.05 33.68 29.23
C ILE A 383 -17.97 32.58 28.72
N SER A 384 -17.72 32.12 27.50
CA SER A 384 -18.47 31.05 26.86
C SER A 384 -17.54 29.87 26.63
N ILE A 385 -17.96 28.69 27.04
CA ILE A 385 -17.20 27.44 27.00
C ILE A 385 -18.02 26.46 26.18
N ASP A 386 -17.47 26.01 25.05
CA ASP A 386 -18.08 24.92 24.29
C ASP A 386 -17.68 23.59 24.92
N VAL A 387 -18.60 23.04 25.69
CA VAL A 387 -18.35 21.85 26.52
C VAL A 387 -18.25 20.56 25.70
N LEU A 388 -18.56 20.61 24.41
CA LEU A 388 -18.36 19.45 23.52
C LEU A 388 -16.96 19.41 22.90
N SER A 389 -16.12 20.42 23.11
CA SER A 389 -14.85 20.59 22.40
C SER A 389 -13.79 19.53 22.77
N ASN A 390 -13.85 19.03 24.00
CA ASN A 390 -13.00 17.97 24.56
C ASN A 390 -13.78 16.66 24.78
N ASP A 391 -15.07 16.63 24.44
CA ASP A 391 -15.92 15.45 24.52
C ASP A 391 -15.80 14.66 23.23
N GLY A 392 -15.47 13.38 23.37
CA GLY A 392 -15.20 12.51 22.25
C GLY A 392 -16.33 11.50 22.05
N PRO A 393 -16.82 11.27 20.83
CA PRO A 393 -17.53 10.04 20.57
C PRO A 393 -16.57 8.87 20.42
N ASN A 394 -17.07 7.67 20.68
CA ASN A 394 -16.39 6.47 20.20
C ASN A 394 -16.65 6.22 18.69
N THR A 395 -17.75 6.70 18.06
CA THR A 395 -17.98 6.58 16.59
C THR A 395 -19.02 7.52 15.90
N SER A 396 -19.49 8.64 16.49
CA SER A 396 -20.68 9.39 15.97
C SER A 396 -20.74 10.86 16.39
N THR A 397 -21.49 11.73 15.71
CA THR A 397 -21.67 13.13 16.18
C THR A 397 -22.34 13.17 17.57
N ILE A 398 -21.86 14.05 18.44
CA ILE A 398 -22.42 14.29 19.79
C ILE A 398 -23.14 15.64 19.83
N SER A 399 -24.09 15.77 20.73
CA SER A 399 -25.00 16.91 20.85
C SER A 399 -25.33 17.15 22.31
N PHE A 400 -25.17 18.39 22.73
CA PHE A 400 -25.48 18.84 24.09
C PHE A 400 -26.96 18.68 24.39
N THR A 401 -27.27 18.14 25.57
CA THR A 401 -28.62 17.85 26.03
C THR A 401 -29.14 18.89 27.02
N SER A 402 -28.40 19.16 28.11
CA SER A 402 -28.86 20.04 29.19
C SER A 402 -27.73 20.58 30.09
N LEU A 403 -27.94 21.77 30.67
CA LEU A 403 -27.12 22.38 31.73
C LEU A 403 -27.82 22.23 33.09
N ASN A 404 -27.11 21.76 34.11
CA ASN A 404 -27.67 21.51 35.44
C ASN A 404 -27.40 22.74 36.33
N THR A 405 -28.36 23.67 36.41
CA THR A 405 -28.18 24.95 37.12
C THR A 405 -28.39 24.85 38.64
N GLY A 406 -28.93 23.74 39.14
CA GLY A 406 -29.20 23.53 40.57
C GLY A 406 -27.96 23.29 41.42
N ASP A 407 -26.83 23.01 40.78
CA ASP A 407 -25.56 22.57 41.34
C ASP A 407 -24.41 23.56 41.09
N ALA A 408 -24.73 24.79 40.65
CA ALA A 408 -23.77 25.87 40.51
C ALA A 408 -23.18 26.32 41.87
N ALA A 409 -21.85 26.48 41.94
CA ALA A 409 -21.16 26.86 43.18
C ALA A 409 -19.91 27.76 42.95
N PRO A 410 -19.57 28.67 43.89
CA PRO A 410 -20.40 29.16 44.99
C PRO A 410 -21.56 30.05 44.48
N ALA A 411 -22.63 30.17 45.25
CA ALA A 411 -23.88 30.83 44.82
C ALA A 411 -23.73 32.33 44.47
N ASN A 412 -22.65 32.97 44.91
CA ASN A 412 -22.29 34.37 44.63
C ASN A 412 -21.15 34.53 43.63
N ALA A 413 -20.87 33.50 42.83
CA ALA A 413 -19.81 33.55 41.82
C ALA A 413 -20.23 34.30 40.55
N GLY A 414 -21.51 34.23 40.19
CA GLY A 414 -22.02 34.77 38.94
C GLY A 414 -23.20 33.97 38.38
N ALA A 415 -23.67 34.36 37.19
CA ALA A 415 -24.80 33.74 36.51
C ALA A 415 -24.34 32.75 35.43
N TRP A 416 -24.99 31.60 35.35
CA TRP A 416 -24.76 30.57 34.33
C TRP A 416 -25.95 30.46 33.38
N SER A 417 -25.68 30.29 32.10
CA SER A 417 -26.66 30.03 31.06
C SER A 417 -26.05 29.16 29.95
N ASN A 418 -26.86 28.66 29.02
CA ASN A 418 -26.34 27.94 27.86
C ASN A 418 -27.18 28.20 26.60
N ALA A 419 -26.53 28.07 25.45
CA ALA A 419 -27.16 28.05 24.13
C ALA A 419 -26.53 26.90 23.31
N GLY A 420 -27.26 25.79 23.18
CA GLY A 420 -26.67 24.56 22.65
C GLY A 420 -25.54 24.06 23.56
N SER A 421 -24.41 23.68 22.98
CA SER A 421 -23.21 23.22 23.70
C SER A 421 -22.39 24.33 24.35
N VAL A 422 -22.73 25.59 24.08
CA VAL A 422 -21.98 26.71 24.63
C VAL A 422 -22.59 27.10 25.97
N VAL A 423 -21.83 26.85 27.04
CA VAL A 423 -22.14 27.25 28.41
C VAL A 423 -21.52 28.62 28.67
N THR A 424 -22.32 29.60 29.06
CA THR A 424 -21.90 30.96 29.36
C THR A 424 -21.92 31.22 30.86
N PHE A 425 -20.82 31.75 31.39
CA PHE A 425 -20.69 32.20 32.77
C PHE A 425 -20.41 33.71 32.82
N ILE A 426 -21.23 34.44 33.56
CA ILE A 426 -21.06 35.88 33.82
C ILE A 426 -20.64 36.05 35.27
N PRO A 427 -19.36 36.36 35.56
CA PRO A 427 -18.89 36.52 36.92
C PRO A 427 -19.53 37.75 37.59
N ASP A 428 -19.84 37.63 38.87
CA ASP A 428 -20.35 38.75 39.66
C ASP A 428 -19.30 39.87 39.77
N PRO A 429 -19.70 41.15 39.90
CA PRO A 429 -18.79 42.27 39.73
C PRO A 429 -17.58 42.40 40.67
N ASN A 430 -17.47 41.56 41.70
CA ASN A 430 -16.35 41.52 42.63
C ASN A 430 -15.86 40.09 42.89
N PHE A 431 -16.28 39.13 42.06
CA PHE A 431 -15.91 37.73 42.23
C PHE A 431 -14.47 37.52 41.77
N ASN A 432 -13.64 37.02 42.67
CA ASN A 432 -12.29 36.54 42.40
C ASN A 432 -12.16 35.16 43.05
N GLY A 433 -11.83 34.15 42.26
CA GLY A 433 -11.86 32.75 42.66
C GLY A 433 -12.44 31.85 41.56
N THR A 434 -12.84 30.64 41.95
CA THR A 434 -13.29 29.58 41.04
C THR A 434 -14.80 29.34 41.11
N ALA A 435 -15.47 29.23 39.97
CA ALA A 435 -16.89 28.90 39.85
C ALA A 435 -17.09 27.57 39.09
N THR A 436 -18.10 26.74 39.43
CA THR A 436 -18.34 25.43 38.78
C THR A 436 -19.82 25.11 38.50
N ILE A 437 -20.12 24.28 37.49
CA ILE A 437 -21.47 23.75 37.10
C ILE A 437 -21.38 22.42 36.31
N THR A 438 -22.44 21.59 36.22
CA THR A 438 -22.43 20.34 35.41
C THR A 438 -23.37 20.34 34.18
N TYR A 439 -23.13 19.47 33.18
CA TYR A 439 -23.90 19.37 31.92
C TYR A 439 -24.05 17.91 31.40
N THR A 440 -24.92 17.70 30.40
CA THR A 440 -25.24 16.38 29.79
C THR A 440 -25.14 16.39 28.26
N VAL A 441 -24.68 15.30 27.65
CA VAL A 441 -24.47 15.11 26.20
C VAL A 441 -25.10 13.83 25.69
N THR A 442 -25.56 13.81 24.43
CA THR A 442 -26.12 12.66 23.69
C THR A 442 -25.46 12.48 22.32
N ASN A 443 -25.38 11.28 21.76
CA ASN A 443 -24.95 11.08 20.36
C ASN A 443 -26.13 11.04 19.35
N THR A 444 -25.82 11.00 18.05
CA THR A 444 -26.81 10.81 16.96
C THR A 444 -27.58 9.49 17.04
N TYR A 445 -27.19 8.59 17.93
CA TYR A 445 -27.87 7.33 18.25
C TYR A 445 -28.65 7.38 19.58
N SER A 446 -28.82 8.57 20.18
CA SER A 446 -29.59 8.84 21.40
C SER A 446 -29.03 8.24 22.70
N LEU A 447 -27.73 8.00 22.81
CA LEU A 447 -27.04 7.53 24.03
C LEU A 447 -26.36 8.69 24.78
N SER A 448 -26.39 8.75 26.13
CA SER A 448 -25.99 9.94 26.92
C SER A 448 -24.92 9.75 28.02
N SER A 449 -24.22 10.85 28.39
CA SER A 449 -23.17 10.98 29.43
C SER A 449 -23.12 12.42 30.04
N THR A 450 -22.45 12.64 31.20
CA THR A 450 -22.40 13.96 31.93
C THR A 450 -20.99 14.46 32.26
N GLY A 451 -20.76 15.78 32.26
CA GLY A 451 -19.47 16.46 32.53
C GLY A 451 -19.57 17.70 33.43
N THR A 452 -18.43 18.29 33.85
CA THR A 452 -18.34 19.46 34.76
C THR A 452 -17.54 20.61 34.15
N VAL A 453 -18.00 21.86 34.32
CA VAL A 453 -17.32 23.11 33.91
C VAL A 453 -16.76 23.86 35.13
N SER A 454 -15.54 24.40 35.06
CA SER A 454 -14.86 25.20 36.10
C SER A 454 -14.25 26.51 35.55
N VAL A 455 -14.42 27.66 36.21
CA VAL A 455 -13.95 29.00 35.73
C VAL A 455 -13.19 29.81 36.80
N GLN A 456 -11.98 30.31 36.49
CA GLN A 456 -11.13 31.23 37.34
C GLN A 456 -11.16 32.70 36.88
N VAL A 457 -10.77 33.75 37.65
CA VAL A 457 -10.87 35.21 37.24
C VAL A 457 -9.64 36.16 37.63
N GLY A 458 -8.83 36.81 36.71
CA GLY A 458 -7.81 37.97 36.90
C GLY A 458 -6.56 38.27 35.91
N ASN A 459 -6.10 39.57 35.66
CA ASN A 459 -4.91 40.29 34.95
C ASN A 459 -4.86 40.83 33.43
N THR A 460 -4.70 42.16 33.09
CA THR A 460 -4.53 42.79 31.69
C THR A 460 -3.65 44.09 31.52
N ASP A 461 -3.30 44.54 30.27
CA ASP A 461 -2.49 45.74 29.89
C ASP A 461 -3.27 47.06 29.57
N VAL A 462 -2.57 48.17 29.22
CA VAL A 462 -3.17 49.52 28.98
C VAL A 462 -4.12 49.62 27.78
N ASN A 463 -4.09 48.67 26.85
CA ASN A 463 -4.96 48.63 25.68
C ASN A 463 -6.13 47.64 25.85
N GLY A 464 -6.20 46.96 27.00
CA GLY A 464 -7.17 45.92 27.31
C GLY A 464 -6.82 44.56 26.67
N CYS A 465 -5.59 44.40 26.17
CA CYS A 465 -5.09 43.13 25.67
C CYS A 465 -4.29 42.42 26.77
N SER A 466 -4.14 41.10 26.65
CA SER A 466 -3.16 40.39 27.45
C SER A 466 -1.76 40.90 27.10
N VAL A 467 -0.80 40.83 28.04
CA VAL A 467 0.58 41.31 27.83
C VAL A 467 1.30 40.66 26.64
N ASN A 468 0.78 39.54 26.13
CA ASN A 468 1.33 38.76 25.02
C ASN A 468 0.50 38.88 23.71
N SER A 469 -0.40 39.86 23.60
CA SER A 469 -1.19 40.08 22.39
C SER A 469 -0.85 41.44 21.73
N THR A 470 -0.96 41.52 20.40
CA THR A 470 -0.90 42.80 19.65
C THR A 470 -2.31 43.18 19.21
N TYR A 471 -2.65 44.46 19.28
CA TYR A 471 -3.85 44.98 18.67
C TYR A 471 -3.65 45.14 17.15
N GLY A 472 -4.31 44.31 16.33
CA GLY A 472 -4.06 44.23 14.88
C GLY A 472 -5.31 43.88 14.06
N PRO A 473 -5.29 44.06 12.73
CA PRO A 473 -6.44 43.76 11.88
C PRO A 473 -6.70 42.25 11.82
N SER A 474 -7.87 41.79 12.24
CA SER A 474 -8.30 40.39 12.14
C SER A 474 -8.89 40.04 10.78
N GLU A 475 -9.41 41.03 10.05
CA GLU A 475 -10.03 40.87 8.73
C GLU A 475 -9.97 42.20 7.96
N VAL A 476 -9.76 42.12 6.64
CA VAL A 476 -9.78 43.26 5.71
C VAL A 476 -10.87 43.02 4.67
N SER A 477 -11.74 44.01 4.45
CA SER A 477 -12.82 43.92 3.46
C SER A 477 -12.92 45.19 2.64
N PHE A 478 -13.40 45.08 1.40
CA PHE A 478 -13.66 46.22 0.51
C PHE A 478 -15.17 46.38 0.27
N SER A 479 -15.63 47.61 0.06
CA SER A 479 -17.03 47.87 -0.30
C SER A 479 -17.31 47.49 -1.76
N THR A 480 -18.32 46.65 -2.01
CA THR A 480 -18.80 46.31 -3.36
C THR A 480 -19.98 47.18 -3.80
N LEU A 481 -20.24 47.29 -5.11
CA LEU A 481 -21.36 48.09 -5.65
C LEU A 481 -22.75 47.62 -5.16
N SER A 482 -22.89 46.35 -4.79
CA SER A 482 -24.10 45.80 -4.15
C SER A 482 -24.42 46.40 -2.77
N GLY A 483 -23.46 47.07 -2.13
CA GLY A 483 -23.65 47.82 -0.88
C GLY A 483 -24.11 49.27 -1.08
N TYR A 484 -24.32 49.72 -2.32
CA TYR A 484 -24.79 51.07 -2.63
C TYR A 484 -26.28 51.23 -2.30
N VAL A 485 -26.64 52.12 -1.36
CA VAL A 485 -28.02 52.18 -0.83
C VAL A 485 -28.83 53.36 -1.35
N SER A 486 -28.26 54.56 -1.55
CA SER A 486 -28.95 55.68 -2.21
C SER A 486 -28.04 56.91 -2.48
N SER A 487 -28.48 57.79 -3.38
CA SER A 487 -28.05 59.19 -3.50
C SER A 487 -29.27 60.11 -3.48
N THR A 488 -29.30 61.13 -2.63
CA THR A 488 -30.29 62.21 -2.73
C THR A 488 -29.96 63.09 -3.94
N SER A 489 -30.69 62.91 -5.04
CA SER A 489 -30.70 63.73 -6.28
C SER A 489 -29.58 63.44 -7.31
N VAL A 490 -29.66 62.35 -8.07
CA VAL A 490 -28.72 62.08 -9.18
C VAL A 490 -29.47 61.68 -10.46
N THR A 491 -29.45 62.55 -11.46
CA THR A 491 -29.83 62.24 -12.86
C THR A 491 -28.61 62.13 -13.79
N SER A 492 -27.38 62.15 -13.28
CA SER A 492 -26.17 62.14 -14.13
C SER A 492 -24.88 61.65 -13.46
N ALA A 493 -24.91 60.67 -12.55
CA ALA A 493 -23.73 59.84 -12.35
C ALA A 493 -23.73 58.82 -13.49
N SER A 494 -23.00 59.09 -14.56
CA SER A 494 -22.80 58.10 -15.61
C SER A 494 -21.88 57.01 -15.06
N ALA A 495 -22.46 55.88 -14.66
CA ALA A 495 -21.71 54.65 -14.45
C ALA A 495 -21.17 54.18 -15.81
N GLY A 496 -19.94 54.58 -16.14
CA GLY A 496 -19.18 54.05 -17.28
C GLY A 496 -18.41 52.77 -16.94
N GLY A 497 -18.45 52.33 -15.68
CA GLY A 497 -17.78 51.15 -15.15
C GLY A 497 -18.66 50.45 -14.11
N THR A 498 -18.44 49.16 -13.89
CA THR A 498 -19.32 48.26 -13.14
C THR A 498 -18.95 48.08 -11.67
N GLN A 499 -17.83 48.58 -11.12
CA GLN A 499 -17.44 48.31 -9.71
C GLN A 499 -16.71 49.49 -9.03
N LEU A 500 -16.76 49.57 -7.69
CA LEU A 500 -15.71 50.20 -6.86
C LEU A 500 -14.67 49.09 -6.65
N ASP A 501 -13.44 49.29 -7.12
CA ASP A 501 -12.42 48.25 -7.25
C ASP A 501 -11.48 48.16 -6.02
N ASP A 502 -10.69 47.09 -5.93
CA ASP A 502 -9.75 46.72 -4.87
C ASP A 502 -8.40 47.47 -4.89
N ASN A 503 -8.36 48.66 -5.52
CA ASN A 503 -7.19 49.53 -5.68
C ASN A 503 -6.14 49.01 -6.71
N GLU A 504 -6.57 48.72 -7.95
CA GLU A 504 -5.67 48.54 -9.12
C GLU A 504 -5.23 49.89 -9.74
N ASP A 505 -3.94 50.01 -10.08
CA ASP A 505 -3.18 51.27 -10.19
C ASP A 505 -3.26 51.99 -11.57
N ALA A 506 -4.29 51.78 -12.40
CA ALA A 506 -4.27 52.18 -13.82
C ALA A 506 -5.35 53.21 -14.25
N TRP A 507 -5.06 54.50 -14.11
CA TRP A 507 -5.80 55.57 -14.81
C TRP A 507 -5.23 55.82 -16.21
N SER A 508 -5.88 55.29 -17.25
CA SER A 508 -5.63 55.66 -18.65
C SER A 508 -6.45 56.91 -19.00
N SER A 509 -5.80 58.02 -19.35
CA SER A 509 -6.45 59.31 -19.64
C SER A 509 -7.21 59.37 -20.97
N THR A 510 -7.45 58.25 -21.67
CA THR A 510 -8.05 58.24 -23.01
C THR A 510 -9.13 57.18 -23.24
N SER A 511 -9.52 56.39 -22.24
CA SER A 511 -10.61 55.40 -22.36
C SER A 511 -11.68 55.63 -21.30
N SER A 512 -12.92 55.78 -21.74
CA SER A 512 -14.14 55.95 -20.93
C SER A 512 -14.57 54.69 -20.16
N SER A 513 -13.62 53.94 -19.58
CA SER A 513 -13.85 52.63 -18.93
C SER A 513 -13.05 52.47 -17.63
N GLY A 514 -13.00 53.51 -16.80
CA GLY A 514 -12.44 53.41 -15.45
C GLY A 514 -13.54 53.21 -14.40
N ASP A 515 -13.29 52.34 -13.43
CA ASP A 515 -14.17 51.97 -12.30
C ASP A 515 -14.01 52.97 -11.14
N TYR A 516 -14.77 54.07 -11.17
CA TYR A 516 -14.77 55.09 -10.12
C TYR A 516 -16.14 55.75 -9.97
N LEU A 517 -16.46 56.23 -8.76
CA LEU A 517 -17.69 56.99 -8.52
C LEU A 517 -17.43 58.49 -8.62
N ASP A 518 -18.02 59.12 -9.65
CA ASP A 518 -18.02 60.56 -9.87
C ASP A 518 -19.19 61.23 -9.13
N PHE A 519 -18.87 62.18 -8.24
CA PHE A 519 -19.87 62.96 -7.50
C PHE A 519 -20.56 64.04 -8.37
N GLY A 520 -20.07 64.29 -9.59
CA GLY A 520 -20.61 65.27 -10.53
C GLY A 520 -20.38 66.72 -10.10
N THR A 521 -21.01 67.68 -10.81
CA THR A 521 -20.85 69.13 -10.58
C THR A 521 -21.77 69.70 -9.49
N ALA A 522 -22.58 68.87 -8.83
CA ALA A 522 -23.57 69.29 -7.83
C ALA A 522 -23.08 69.00 -6.41
N TYR A 523 -22.80 70.07 -5.66
CA TYR A 523 -22.23 70.12 -4.29
C TYR A 523 -23.13 69.54 -3.18
N THR A 524 -24.13 68.74 -3.52
CA THR A 524 -25.13 68.19 -2.58
C THR A 524 -25.22 66.66 -2.63
N ASN A 525 -24.40 66.02 -3.46
CA ASN A 525 -24.47 64.58 -3.68
C ASN A 525 -23.78 63.82 -2.55
N ASN A 526 -24.51 62.88 -1.97
CA ASN A 526 -24.04 61.99 -0.92
C ASN A 526 -23.98 60.57 -1.48
N LEU A 527 -22.85 59.92 -1.29
CA LEU A 527 -22.67 58.50 -1.53
C LEU A 527 -22.87 57.77 -0.21
N ILE A 528 -23.90 56.92 -0.15
CA ILE A 528 -24.20 56.11 1.04
C ILE A 528 -23.91 54.64 0.73
N LEU A 529 -22.95 54.09 1.46
CA LEU A 529 -22.50 52.70 1.31
C LEU A 529 -22.82 51.93 2.60
N ALA A 530 -23.42 50.75 2.44
CA ALA A 530 -23.48 49.75 3.49
C ALA A 530 -22.13 49.05 3.62
N ILE A 531 -21.76 48.69 4.84
CA ILE A 531 -20.44 48.10 5.16
C ILE A 531 -20.34 46.63 4.72
N GLY A 532 -21.43 46.04 4.22
CA GLY A 532 -21.42 44.80 3.42
C GLY A 532 -21.13 43.50 4.15
N SER A 533 -20.58 43.53 5.37
CA SER A 533 -20.37 42.34 6.22
C SER A 533 -21.48 42.24 7.27
N SER A 534 -21.66 41.06 7.86
CA SER A 534 -22.58 40.80 8.97
C SER A 534 -22.19 41.48 10.30
N GLN A 535 -21.09 42.25 10.33
CA GLN A 535 -20.57 42.88 11.54
C GLN A 535 -20.58 44.42 11.42
N SER A 536 -21.09 45.11 12.45
CA SER A 536 -20.98 46.56 12.56
C SER A 536 -19.56 46.97 12.96
N LEU A 537 -19.03 48.07 12.40
CA LEU A 537 -17.74 48.60 12.86
C LEU A 537 -17.83 49.02 14.33
N ARG A 538 -16.79 48.67 15.09
CA ARG A 538 -16.66 48.90 16.53
C ARG A 538 -15.71 50.04 16.82
N ALA A 539 -15.76 50.54 18.05
CA ALA A 539 -14.76 51.47 18.55
C ALA A 539 -13.36 50.86 18.37
N LYS A 540 -12.45 51.61 17.74
CA LYS A 540 -11.10 51.22 17.30
C LYS A 540 -10.96 50.53 15.92
N ASP A 541 -12.03 50.14 15.22
CA ASP A 541 -11.90 49.73 13.81
C ASP A 541 -11.46 50.91 12.94
N THR A 542 -10.88 50.65 11.77
CA THR A 542 -10.42 51.70 10.85
C THR A 542 -11.11 51.60 9.50
N LEU A 543 -11.57 52.76 9.02
CA LEU A 543 -12.10 52.97 7.68
C LEU A 543 -11.05 53.72 6.85
N ILE A 544 -10.76 53.24 5.64
CA ILE A 544 -9.83 53.87 4.72
C ILE A 544 -10.56 54.19 3.41
N LEU A 545 -10.49 55.45 3.00
CA LEU A 545 -11.08 55.95 1.76
C LEU A 545 -9.97 56.33 0.77
N TYR A 546 -10.05 55.77 -0.44
CA TYR A 546 -9.18 56.09 -1.57
C TYR A 546 -9.94 57.03 -2.52
N TRP A 547 -9.39 58.21 -2.80
CA TRP A 547 -10.07 59.24 -3.61
C TRP A 547 -9.11 60.17 -4.36
N LYS A 548 -9.58 60.85 -5.40
CA LYS A 548 -8.77 61.74 -6.27
C LYS A 548 -9.56 62.94 -6.78
N LYS A 549 -8.88 63.94 -7.36
CA LYS A 549 -9.48 65.21 -7.86
C LYS A 549 -9.11 65.49 -9.32
N ASN A 550 -9.92 66.28 -10.04
CA ASN A 550 -9.66 66.66 -11.45
C ASN A 550 -8.57 67.75 -11.64
N GLN A 551 -8.06 67.91 -12.88
CA GLN A 551 -6.77 68.52 -13.23
C GLN A 551 -6.64 70.05 -13.10
N ASN A 552 -7.73 70.85 -12.98
CA ASN A 552 -7.65 72.29 -13.27
C ASN A 552 -8.23 73.30 -12.24
N THR A 553 -8.25 73.06 -10.91
CA THR A 553 -8.19 74.10 -9.81
C THR A 553 -8.41 73.54 -8.38
N SER A 554 -7.94 74.30 -7.37
CA SER A 554 -8.24 74.28 -5.91
C SER A 554 -8.10 72.96 -5.10
N ILE A 555 -8.11 73.09 -3.76
CA ILE A 555 -8.09 71.99 -2.78
C ILE A 555 -9.39 71.17 -2.92
N GLY A 556 -9.27 69.86 -3.16
CA GLY A 556 -10.41 68.94 -3.13
C GLY A 556 -10.80 68.65 -1.68
N THR A 557 -12.10 68.61 -1.39
CA THR A 557 -12.61 68.27 -0.05
C THR A 557 -13.61 67.12 -0.15
N ILE A 558 -13.39 66.08 0.66
CA ILE A 558 -14.37 65.04 0.94
C ILE A 558 -14.73 65.12 2.40
N THR A 559 -16.01 64.87 2.70
CA THR A 559 -16.48 64.70 4.05
C THR A 559 -17.01 63.30 4.28
N LEU A 560 -16.83 62.81 5.51
CA LEU A 560 -17.21 61.48 5.92
C LEU A 560 -18.07 61.54 7.18
N GLN A 561 -19.18 60.83 7.15
CA GLN A 561 -20.03 60.53 8.30
C GLN A 561 -20.25 59.03 8.37
N ILE A 562 -20.42 58.49 9.58
CA ILE A 562 -20.80 57.10 9.81
C ILE A 562 -22.19 57.07 10.47
N GLY A 563 -22.95 55.99 10.24
CA GLY A 563 -24.34 55.91 10.69
C GLY A 563 -24.83 54.48 10.89
N GLN A 564 -25.95 54.38 11.60
CA GLN A 564 -26.58 53.11 11.95
C GLN A 564 -27.56 52.60 10.89
N SER A 565 -27.90 53.43 9.90
CA SER A 565 -28.78 53.09 8.78
C SER A 565 -28.47 53.98 7.58
N SER A 566 -29.08 53.68 6.43
CA SER A 566 -28.97 54.49 5.21
C SER A 566 -29.58 55.89 5.30
N SER A 567 -30.36 56.18 6.34
CA SER A 567 -30.95 57.52 6.58
C SER A 567 -30.35 58.25 7.79
N GLY A 568 -29.41 57.61 8.52
CA GLY A 568 -28.84 58.12 9.78
C GLY A 568 -29.40 57.41 11.01
N PRO A 569 -29.22 57.96 12.23
CA PRO A 569 -28.50 59.18 12.56
C PRO A 569 -27.01 59.12 12.15
N TRP A 570 -26.49 60.25 11.69
CA TRP A 570 -25.10 60.39 11.22
C TRP A 570 -24.24 61.06 12.29
N THR A 571 -22.98 60.64 12.41
CA THR A 571 -22.01 61.34 13.24
C THR A 571 -21.71 62.74 12.72
N ASN A 572 -21.05 63.55 13.55
CA ASN A 572 -20.46 64.80 13.10
C ASN A 572 -19.55 64.56 11.88
N THR A 573 -19.58 65.53 10.96
CA THR A 573 -18.85 65.49 9.70
C THR A 573 -17.36 65.64 9.92
N THR A 574 -16.58 64.66 9.46
CA THR A 574 -15.12 64.78 9.38
C THR A 574 -14.73 65.17 7.97
N VAL A 575 -13.87 66.19 7.84
CA VAL A 575 -13.46 66.76 6.55
C VAL A 575 -12.03 66.34 6.23
N PHE A 576 -11.83 65.77 5.05
CA PHE A 576 -10.53 65.46 4.46
C PHE A 576 -10.25 66.43 3.32
N THR A 577 -9.06 67.01 3.30
CA THR A 577 -8.64 67.97 2.28
C THR A 577 -7.35 67.49 1.60
N SER A 578 -7.25 67.67 0.28
CA SER A 578 -6.04 67.33 -0.46
C SER A 578 -5.73 68.38 -1.53
N ASN A 579 -4.45 68.74 -1.61
CA ASN A 579 -3.86 69.56 -2.67
C ASN A 579 -3.04 68.74 -3.68
N ALA A 580 -3.03 67.41 -3.55
CA ALA A 580 -2.20 66.51 -4.35
C ALA A 580 -2.55 66.57 -5.85
N ASN A 581 -1.60 66.17 -6.69
CA ASN A 581 -1.75 66.15 -8.15
C ASN A 581 -2.97 65.28 -8.54
N PRO A 582 -3.78 65.70 -9.53
CA PRO A 582 -4.95 64.96 -10.01
C PRO A 582 -4.71 63.50 -10.40
N SER A 583 -3.46 63.11 -10.68
CA SER A 583 -3.07 61.72 -10.97
C SER A 583 -2.73 60.88 -9.71
N VAL A 584 -2.90 61.42 -8.50
CA VAL A 584 -2.51 60.74 -7.25
C VAL A 584 -3.74 60.34 -6.44
N THR A 585 -3.85 59.04 -6.13
CA THR A 585 -4.81 58.51 -5.17
C THR A 585 -4.48 59.00 -3.77
N VAL A 586 -5.44 59.64 -3.12
CA VAL A 586 -5.34 60.17 -1.76
C VAL A 586 -5.97 59.18 -0.79
N ILE A 587 -5.21 58.80 0.23
CA ILE A 587 -5.64 57.85 1.26
C ILE A 587 -6.05 58.63 2.52
N SER A 588 -7.33 58.57 2.85
CA SER A 588 -7.89 59.17 4.06
C SER A 588 -8.23 58.08 5.07
N LYS A 589 -7.63 58.14 6.27
CA LYS A 589 -7.90 57.21 7.37
C LYS A 589 -8.87 57.82 8.38
N PHE A 590 -9.88 57.06 8.76
CA PHE A 590 -10.89 57.44 9.73
C PHE A 590 -10.99 56.37 10.82
N ALA A 591 -10.64 56.72 12.06
CA ALA A 591 -10.81 55.85 13.21
C ALA A 591 -12.23 56.00 13.77
N ILE A 592 -12.90 54.89 14.08
CA ILE A 592 -14.24 54.93 14.64
C ILE A 592 -14.20 55.49 16.07
N PRO A 593 -14.93 56.58 16.38
CA PRO A 593 -14.91 57.20 17.71
C PRO A 593 -15.43 56.28 18.81
N THR A 594 -14.91 56.47 20.03
CA THR A 594 -15.42 55.78 21.22
C THR A 594 -16.85 56.23 21.55
N GLY A 595 -17.71 55.29 21.98
CA GLY A 595 -19.10 55.58 22.37
C GLY A 595 -20.12 55.50 21.23
N VAL A 596 -19.70 55.10 20.03
CA VAL A 596 -20.57 54.90 18.87
C VAL A 596 -20.66 53.40 18.56
N SER A 597 -21.88 52.86 18.42
CA SER A 597 -22.15 51.43 18.20
C SER A 597 -23.14 51.21 17.06
N GLY A 598 -23.17 50.00 16.49
CA GLY A 598 -24.12 49.66 15.42
C GLY A 598 -23.87 50.38 14.11
N ILE A 599 -22.62 50.76 13.82
CA ILE A 599 -22.23 51.42 12.58
C ILE A 599 -22.32 50.42 11.43
N THR A 600 -23.26 50.66 10.53
CA THR A 600 -23.56 49.77 9.39
C THR A 600 -23.48 50.48 8.05
N HIS A 601 -23.46 51.81 8.05
CA HIS A 601 -23.44 52.65 6.86
C HIS A 601 -22.41 53.77 6.98
N ILE A 602 -21.86 54.15 5.85
CA ILE A 602 -21.01 55.33 5.69
C ILE A 602 -21.66 56.27 4.68
N LYS A 603 -21.47 57.57 4.91
CA LYS A 603 -21.90 58.62 4.02
C LYS A 603 -20.68 59.46 3.65
N ILE A 604 -20.41 59.52 2.36
CA ILE A 604 -19.31 60.26 1.76
C ILE A 604 -19.93 61.40 0.95
N SER A 605 -19.46 62.63 1.14
CA SER A 605 -19.92 63.80 0.39
C SER A 605 -18.73 64.58 -0.14
N ALA A 606 -18.83 65.08 -1.37
CA ALA A 606 -17.79 65.92 -1.98
C ALA A 606 -18.22 67.39 -2.02
N GLY A 607 -17.29 68.31 -1.73
CA GLY A 607 -17.49 69.76 -1.92
C GLY A 607 -17.29 70.61 -0.66
N ASN A 608 -16.90 71.87 -0.90
CA ASN A 608 -16.63 72.86 0.14
C ASN A 608 -17.96 73.36 0.74
N VAL A 609 -18.28 72.92 1.96
CA VAL A 609 -19.59 73.10 2.62
C VAL A 609 -19.95 74.57 2.92
N SER A 610 -19.07 75.55 2.61
CA SER A 610 -19.27 76.94 3.06
C SER A 610 -19.40 78.04 2.00
N THR A 611 -19.29 77.83 0.68
CA THR A 611 -19.49 78.94 -0.30
C THR A 611 -20.03 78.50 -1.67
N SER A 612 -21.14 79.12 -2.09
CA SER A 612 -21.80 78.97 -3.39
C SER A 612 -21.08 79.70 -4.54
N SER A 613 -19.95 79.19 -5.04
CA SER A 613 -19.28 79.78 -6.22
C SER A 613 -18.83 78.75 -7.26
N ALA A 614 -19.21 79.01 -8.52
CA ALA A 614 -19.16 78.14 -9.68
C ALA A 614 -17.75 77.93 -10.32
N SER A 615 -16.89 77.15 -9.68
CA SER A 615 -15.65 76.63 -10.31
C SER A 615 -15.42 75.15 -9.94
N ALA A 616 -16.38 74.29 -10.33
CA ALA A 616 -16.48 72.90 -9.90
C ALA A 616 -15.36 72.01 -10.48
N THR A 617 -14.56 71.39 -9.62
CA THR A 617 -13.70 70.26 -9.98
C THR A 617 -14.32 68.94 -9.49
N SER A 618 -14.44 67.97 -10.40
CA SER A 618 -14.92 66.61 -10.07
C SER A 618 -13.97 65.92 -9.09
N VAL A 619 -14.56 65.31 -8.06
CA VAL A 619 -13.88 64.43 -7.09
C VAL A 619 -14.38 63.01 -7.34
N TYR A 620 -13.46 62.06 -7.29
CA TYR A 620 -13.75 60.65 -7.56
C TYR A 620 -13.38 59.80 -6.34
N ALA A 621 -14.27 58.90 -5.92
CA ALA A 621 -13.95 57.85 -4.97
C ALA A 621 -13.54 56.58 -5.75
N ASP A 622 -12.39 56.01 -5.37
CA ASP A 622 -11.82 54.79 -5.95
C ASP A 622 -12.26 53.56 -5.17
N ALA A 623 -11.99 53.53 -3.86
CA ALA A 623 -12.21 52.36 -3.02
C ALA A 623 -12.50 52.75 -1.57
N VAL A 624 -13.21 51.87 -0.86
CA VAL A 624 -13.38 51.93 0.59
C VAL A 624 -12.96 50.60 1.20
N GLU A 625 -11.98 50.66 2.10
CA GLU A 625 -11.41 49.51 2.82
C GLU A 625 -11.78 49.57 4.31
N PHE A 626 -12.18 48.43 4.85
CA PHE A 626 -12.53 48.21 6.25
C PHE A 626 -11.47 47.33 6.90
N LYS A 627 -10.94 47.76 8.06
CA LYS A 627 -10.04 46.96 8.91
C LYS A 627 -10.67 46.72 10.27
N TYR A 628 -11.07 45.47 10.53
CA TYR A 628 -11.56 45.04 11.84
C TYR A 628 -10.37 44.79 12.75
N LEU A 629 -10.28 45.43 13.91
CA LEU A 629 -9.16 45.25 14.84
C LEU A 629 -9.56 44.39 16.05
N SER A 630 -8.67 43.48 16.46
CA SER A 630 -8.82 42.67 17.68
C SER A 630 -7.45 42.37 18.33
N CYS A 631 -7.45 41.82 19.54
CA CYS A 631 -6.21 41.32 20.16
C CYS A 631 -5.84 39.99 19.49
N ILE A 632 -4.73 39.97 18.76
CA ILE A 632 -4.16 38.78 18.13
C ILE A 632 -3.02 38.29 19.03
N SER A 633 -2.94 36.97 19.26
CA SER A 633 -1.79 36.38 19.96
C SER A 633 -0.51 36.73 19.20
N LYS A 634 0.52 37.14 19.93
CA LYS A 634 1.86 37.31 19.34
C LYS A 634 2.64 36.00 19.28
N ALA A 635 2.18 34.95 19.98
CA ALA A 635 2.80 33.64 19.96
C ALA A 635 2.30 32.81 18.77
N PRO A 636 3.13 31.88 18.27
CA PRO A 636 2.69 30.80 17.39
C PRO A 636 1.47 30.04 17.95
N TYR A 637 0.81 29.28 17.07
CA TYR A 637 -0.14 28.25 17.44
C TYR A 637 0.45 26.89 17.03
N SER A 638 0.96 26.17 18.03
CA SER A 638 1.55 24.85 17.87
C SER A 638 0.53 23.75 18.20
N VAL A 639 0.41 22.76 17.33
CA VAL A 639 -0.59 21.69 17.41
C VAL A 639 0.06 20.40 17.88
N ASN A 640 -0.55 19.73 18.86
CA ASN A 640 -0.03 18.46 19.37
C ASN A 640 0.07 17.39 18.27
N ASP A 641 1.12 16.59 18.34
CA ASP A 641 1.40 15.50 17.39
C ASP A 641 1.20 14.12 18.02
N ASN A 642 0.90 13.15 17.18
CA ASN A 642 0.89 11.74 17.54
C ASN A 642 1.65 10.91 16.52
N VAL A 643 2.63 10.15 16.98
CA VAL A 643 3.50 9.33 16.14
C VAL A 643 3.67 7.94 16.75
N SER A 644 3.86 6.93 15.90
CA SER A 644 4.24 5.57 16.33
C SER A 644 5.63 5.26 15.80
N VAL A 645 6.49 4.77 16.69
CA VAL A 645 7.90 4.46 16.38
C VAL A 645 8.20 3.04 16.85
N LEU A 646 9.16 2.37 16.21
CA LEU A 646 9.72 1.15 16.77
C LEU A 646 10.72 1.51 17.86
N GLU A 647 10.80 0.69 18.91
CA GLU A 647 11.89 0.84 19.87
C GLU A 647 13.27 0.65 19.21
N ASP A 648 14.28 1.23 19.83
CA ASP A 648 15.69 1.13 19.48
C ASP A 648 16.11 1.72 18.13
N GLN A 649 15.19 2.41 17.44
CA GLN A 649 15.46 3.05 16.16
C GLN A 649 15.29 4.57 16.20
N PRO A 650 16.23 5.33 15.60
CA PRO A 650 16.06 6.76 15.40
C PRO A 650 14.95 7.03 14.39
N THR A 651 14.02 7.91 14.77
CA THR A 651 12.91 8.34 13.92
C THR A 651 12.90 9.86 13.81
N VAL A 652 12.84 10.40 12.60
CA VAL A 652 12.73 11.85 12.33
C VAL A 652 11.25 12.25 12.27
N LEU A 653 10.88 13.28 13.02
CA LEU A 653 9.52 13.75 13.25
C LEU A 653 9.36 15.18 12.72
N SER A 654 8.38 15.40 11.85
CA SER A 654 8.05 16.72 11.29
C SER A 654 6.97 17.42 12.12
N VAL A 655 7.32 17.87 13.32
CA VAL A 655 6.38 18.40 14.31
C VAL A 655 5.78 19.77 13.97
N MET A 656 6.51 20.63 13.23
CA MET A 656 5.98 21.95 12.83
C MET A 656 5.07 21.90 11.58
N ALA A 657 4.71 20.72 11.07
CA ALA A 657 3.99 20.60 9.80
C ALA A 657 2.55 21.14 9.86
N ASN A 658 1.97 21.19 11.06
CA ASN A 658 0.62 21.65 11.40
C ASN A 658 0.63 22.93 12.27
N ASP A 659 1.81 23.52 12.51
CA ASP A 659 1.97 24.73 13.31
C ASP A 659 1.84 25.99 12.44
N VAL A 660 1.27 27.07 12.99
CA VAL A 660 1.10 28.35 12.27
C VAL A 660 1.36 29.56 13.16
N ASP A 661 1.98 30.61 12.62
CA ASP A 661 2.10 31.90 13.30
C ASP A 661 0.97 32.85 12.88
N PRO A 662 0.19 33.43 13.83
CA PRO A 662 -0.93 34.34 13.50
C PRO A 662 -0.55 35.61 12.74
N GLN A 663 0.73 35.98 12.75
CA GLN A 663 1.28 37.15 12.06
C GLN A 663 2.09 36.72 10.82
N ASN A 664 2.07 35.42 10.49
CA ASN A 664 2.83 34.78 9.43
C ASN A 664 4.34 35.02 9.55
N LEU A 665 4.84 35.18 10.78
CA LEU A 665 6.25 35.27 11.07
C LEU A 665 6.91 33.89 10.94
N SER A 666 8.20 33.88 10.61
CA SER A 666 8.95 32.62 10.54
C SER A 666 9.10 32.01 11.94
N MET A 667 8.91 30.69 12.02
CA MET A 667 8.97 29.92 13.25
C MET A 667 10.19 29.01 13.29
N LYS A 668 10.67 28.72 14.49
CA LYS A 668 11.72 27.72 14.73
C LYS A 668 11.48 27.01 16.06
N ILE A 669 11.86 25.73 16.13
CA ILE A 669 11.93 25.01 17.40
C ILE A 669 13.13 25.55 18.19
N ILE A 670 12.90 25.95 19.43
CA ILE A 670 13.92 26.54 20.31
C ILE A 670 14.24 25.69 21.54
N GLY A 671 13.46 24.65 21.82
CA GLY A 671 13.67 23.84 23.01
C GLY A 671 12.76 22.62 23.11
N ILE A 672 13.14 21.75 24.04
CA ILE A 672 12.36 20.60 24.49
C ILE A 672 12.14 20.80 26.00
N PRO A 673 11.14 21.61 26.42
CA PRO A 673 10.95 21.94 27.85
C PRO A 673 10.61 20.71 28.70
N LEU A 674 9.99 19.71 28.10
CA LEU A 674 9.73 18.41 28.73
C LEU A 674 10.38 17.32 27.91
N ALA A 675 11.50 16.80 28.40
CA ALA A 675 12.17 15.66 27.78
C ALA A 675 11.35 14.38 27.92
N PRO A 676 11.43 13.46 26.94
CA PRO A 676 10.82 12.15 27.06
C PRO A 676 11.43 11.36 28.22
N VAL A 677 10.60 10.51 28.84
CA VAL A 677 11.05 9.64 29.94
C VAL A 677 11.65 8.35 29.38
N LYS A 678 11.07 7.84 28.29
CA LYS A 678 11.42 6.55 27.70
C LYS A 678 12.34 6.64 26.49
N GLY A 679 12.71 7.86 26.09
CA GLY A 679 13.64 8.09 25.00
C GLY A 679 14.45 9.36 25.17
N LYS A 680 15.11 9.74 24.08
CA LYS A 680 15.92 10.94 23.92
C LYS A 680 15.53 11.62 22.62
N VAL A 681 15.68 12.94 22.58
CA VAL A 681 15.37 13.75 21.39
C VAL A 681 16.49 14.72 21.06
N SER A 682 16.66 14.99 19.77
CA SER A 682 17.41 16.14 19.27
C SER A 682 16.60 16.99 18.31
N ILE A 683 16.84 18.31 18.34
CA ILE A 683 16.29 19.25 17.35
C ILE A 683 17.24 19.31 16.15
N ASN A 684 16.72 18.98 14.97
CA ASN A 684 17.46 19.02 13.72
C ASN A 684 17.45 20.44 13.11
N ARG A 685 18.47 20.74 12.30
CA ARG A 685 18.63 22.06 11.66
C ARG A 685 17.48 22.45 10.73
N ASP A 686 16.83 21.47 10.12
CA ASP A 686 15.70 21.67 9.20
C ASP A 686 14.36 21.91 9.92
N GLY A 687 14.36 21.92 11.27
CA GLY A 687 13.15 22.10 12.06
C GLY A 687 12.38 20.79 12.33
N THR A 688 12.97 19.64 12.02
CA THR A 688 12.44 18.34 12.48
C THR A 688 13.03 17.96 13.84
N ILE A 689 12.45 16.97 14.51
CA ILE A 689 12.97 16.39 15.76
C ILE A 689 13.33 14.93 15.53
N THR A 690 14.53 14.50 15.91
CA THR A 690 14.89 13.08 15.95
C THR A 690 14.53 12.51 17.33
N TYR A 691 13.75 11.44 17.37
CA TYR A 691 13.43 10.68 18.58
C TYR A 691 14.12 9.32 18.54
N VAL A 692 14.71 8.89 19.66
CA VAL A 692 15.28 7.55 19.85
C VAL A 692 14.82 7.03 21.20
N SER A 693 14.17 5.86 21.27
CA SER A 693 13.82 5.28 22.57
C SER A 693 15.08 4.78 23.28
N ASN A 694 15.02 4.71 24.61
CA ASN A 694 16.01 3.99 25.39
C ASN A 694 15.99 2.49 25.03
N THR A 695 17.10 1.81 25.28
CA THR A 695 17.28 0.37 25.04
C THR A 695 16.17 -0.48 25.61
N ASP A 696 15.54 -1.31 24.76
CA ASP A 696 14.53 -2.29 25.14
C ASP A 696 13.34 -1.69 25.93
N ILE A 697 12.85 -0.51 25.51
CA ILE A 697 11.72 0.19 26.14
C ILE A 697 10.59 0.43 25.16
N SER A 698 9.38 -0.01 25.54
CA SER A 698 8.14 0.16 24.79
C SER A 698 7.02 0.89 25.56
N GLY A 699 5.90 1.11 24.87
CA GLY A 699 4.70 1.80 25.36
C GLY A 699 4.71 3.29 25.05
N THR A 700 3.76 4.03 25.64
CA THR A 700 3.64 5.46 25.35
C THR A 700 4.69 6.28 26.08
N ASP A 701 5.21 7.28 25.38
CA ASP A 701 6.12 8.31 25.86
C ASP A 701 5.62 9.67 25.37
N TYR A 702 6.05 10.73 26.04
CA TYR A 702 5.61 12.08 25.72
C TYR A 702 6.77 13.04 25.90
N PHE A 703 6.90 13.98 24.99
CA PHE A 703 7.75 15.13 25.16
C PHE A 703 7.03 16.38 24.67
N GLN A 704 7.50 17.55 25.09
CA GLN A 704 7.01 18.82 24.57
C GLN A 704 8.11 19.52 23.83
N TYR A 705 7.75 20.25 22.77
CA TYR A 705 8.66 21.14 22.06
C TYR A 705 8.14 22.58 22.12
N GLU A 706 9.08 23.53 22.14
CA GLU A 706 8.79 24.97 22.11
C GLU A 706 9.11 25.53 20.73
N VAL A 707 8.16 26.26 20.17
CA VAL A 707 8.32 26.99 18.91
C VAL A 707 8.34 28.48 19.22
N ALA A 708 9.33 29.18 18.69
CA ALA A 708 9.39 30.63 18.75
C ALA A 708 9.29 31.25 17.36
N ASN A 709 8.56 32.35 17.26
CA ASN A 709 8.62 33.21 16.08
C ASN A 709 9.81 34.17 16.13
N THR A 710 10.02 34.93 15.04
CA THR A 710 11.13 35.89 14.94
C THR A 710 11.07 37.03 15.95
N GLU A 711 9.93 37.28 16.59
CA GLU A 711 9.79 38.28 17.66
C GLU A 711 10.05 37.72 19.07
N GLY A 712 10.28 36.41 19.19
CA GLY A 712 10.63 35.75 20.45
C GLY A 712 9.43 35.30 21.29
N TYR A 713 8.21 35.34 20.75
CA TYR A 713 7.05 34.75 21.40
C TYR A 713 7.02 33.24 21.16
N ILE A 714 6.63 32.52 22.20
CA ILE A 714 6.79 31.07 22.29
C ILE A 714 5.42 30.43 22.48
N ASP A 715 5.20 29.31 21.79
CA ASP A 715 4.13 28.36 22.09
C ASP A 715 4.71 26.96 22.33
N THR A 716 3.93 26.08 22.96
CA THR A 716 4.36 24.72 23.32
C THR A 716 3.34 23.70 22.86
N ALA A 717 3.81 22.67 22.17
CA ALA A 717 3.00 21.51 21.81
C ALA A 717 3.60 20.21 22.34
N GLN A 718 2.73 19.23 22.56
CA GLN A 718 3.07 17.89 23.02
C GLN A 718 3.12 16.93 21.83
N VAL A 719 4.18 16.13 21.79
CA VAL A 719 4.27 14.95 20.93
C VAL A 719 3.99 13.71 21.77
N THR A 720 2.96 12.97 21.38
CA THR A 720 2.68 11.63 21.90
C THR A 720 3.41 10.60 21.04
N VAL A 721 4.33 9.86 21.63
CA VAL A 721 5.09 8.81 20.95
C VAL A 721 4.61 7.44 21.43
N ASN A 722 4.02 6.67 20.54
CA ASN A 722 3.69 5.27 20.78
C ASN A 722 4.90 4.41 20.40
N ILE A 723 5.71 4.02 21.37
CA ILE A 723 6.86 3.14 21.16
C ILE A 723 6.36 1.70 21.08
N VAL A 724 6.48 1.11 19.91
CA VAL A 724 6.06 -0.26 19.63
C VAL A 724 7.22 -1.18 19.97
N ASP A 725 6.97 -2.09 20.92
CA ASP A 725 7.85 -3.21 21.27
C ASP A 725 8.24 -3.95 19.99
N ASP A 726 9.54 -4.08 19.75
CA ASP A 726 10.03 -4.77 18.57
C ASP A 726 10.09 -6.29 18.79
N ALA A 727 9.73 -6.78 19.97
CA ALA A 727 9.67 -8.18 20.36
C ALA A 727 11.02 -8.92 20.24
N CYS A 728 12.13 -8.18 20.36
CA CYS A 728 13.46 -8.75 20.49
C CYS A 728 13.84 -8.99 21.95
N SER A 729 14.84 -9.87 22.15
CA SER A 729 15.41 -10.06 23.48
C SER A 729 16.29 -8.88 23.83
N ALA A 730 16.39 -8.57 25.13
CA ALA A 730 17.15 -7.44 25.62
C ALA A 730 18.56 -7.35 25.00
N GLY A 731 18.93 -6.16 24.54
CA GLY A 731 20.18 -5.88 23.83
C GLY A 731 20.13 -6.20 22.33
N GLN A 732 18.95 -6.50 21.79
CA GLN A 732 18.73 -6.73 20.37
C GLN A 732 17.56 -5.91 19.86
N TYR A 733 17.58 -5.56 18.58
CA TYR A 733 16.54 -4.78 17.95
C TYR A 733 16.17 -5.28 16.55
N LYS A 734 15.06 -4.77 16.01
CA LYS A 734 14.69 -4.87 14.60
C LYS A 734 15.04 -3.58 13.87
N ALA A 735 15.94 -3.68 12.89
CA ALA A 735 16.28 -2.56 12.00
C ALA A 735 15.11 -2.08 11.10
N SER A 736 13.99 -2.80 11.10
CA SER A 736 12.73 -2.41 10.44
C SER A 736 11.57 -3.26 10.99
N SER A 737 10.33 -2.77 10.84
CA SER A 737 9.09 -3.46 11.25
C SER A 737 8.84 -4.82 10.56
N GLY A 738 9.72 -5.24 9.65
CA GLY A 738 9.62 -6.49 8.91
C GLY A 738 8.90 -6.34 7.58
N ALA A 739 9.07 -7.34 6.72
CA ALA A 739 8.22 -7.47 5.54
C ALA A 739 6.78 -7.66 6.05
N GLY A 740 5.84 -6.81 5.63
CA GLY A 740 4.45 -6.84 6.10
C GLY A 740 3.74 -8.21 5.93
N THR A 741 2.46 -8.28 6.33
CA THR A 741 1.66 -9.51 6.35
C THR A 741 1.70 -10.33 5.05
N VAL A 742 1.98 -11.63 5.17
CA VAL A 742 2.09 -12.60 4.07
C VAL A 742 0.91 -13.58 4.14
N THR A 743 0.18 -13.81 3.04
CA THR A 743 -0.90 -14.82 2.99
C THR A 743 -0.54 -15.95 2.04
N LYS A 744 -0.32 -17.17 2.56
CA LYS A 744 -0.08 -18.38 1.79
C LYS A 744 -1.33 -19.24 1.63
N ILE A 745 -1.41 -19.98 0.54
CA ILE A 745 -2.52 -20.91 0.27
C ILE A 745 -1.94 -22.28 -0.09
N PHE A 746 -2.35 -23.31 0.64
CA PHE A 746 -2.04 -24.72 0.43
C PHE A 746 -3.26 -25.40 -0.17
N GLN A 747 -3.29 -25.53 -1.49
CA GLN A 747 -4.33 -26.28 -2.19
C GLN A 747 -3.68 -26.94 -3.38
N ASN A 748 -4.00 -28.20 -3.62
CA ASN A 748 -3.45 -28.94 -4.74
C ASN A 748 -3.92 -28.32 -6.08
N GLY A 749 -3.07 -27.51 -6.70
CA GLY A 749 -3.31 -26.87 -8.00
C GLY A 749 -3.97 -25.48 -7.97
N PHE A 750 -3.64 -24.61 -6.99
CA PHE A 750 -4.12 -23.22 -6.92
C PHE A 750 -3.38 -22.26 -7.91
N SER A 751 -4.08 -21.27 -8.50
CA SER A 751 -3.49 -20.26 -9.42
C SER A 751 -4.14 -18.85 -9.30
N GLY A 752 -3.34 -17.78 -9.04
CA GLY A 752 -3.79 -16.37 -9.11
C GLY A 752 -2.80 -15.22 -8.76
N THR A 753 -3.18 -13.92 -8.88
CA THR A 753 -2.31 -12.70 -8.85
C THR A 753 -1.53 -12.43 -7.55
N ASN A 754 -1.85 -13.11 -6.43
CA ASN A 754 -0.99 -13.18 -5.25
C ASN A 754 -0.21 -14.52 -5.16
N ALA A 755 0.09 -15.17 -6.28
CA ALA A 755 0.77 -16.48 -6.31
C ALA A 755 2.23 -16.48 -5.84
N ALA A 756 2.85 -15.32 -5.59
CA ALA A 756 4.16 -15.26 -4.95
C ALA A 756 4.17 -15.88 -3.54
N THR A 757 2.98 -16.15 -2.96
CA THR A 757 2.81 -16.78 -1.66
C THR A 757 2.15 -18.16 -1.70
N ALA A 758 1.65 -18.70 -2.82
CA ALA A 758 1.02 -20.04 -2.85
C ALA A 758 2.00 -21.17 -3.21
N ASN A 759 1.84 -22.35 -2.60
CA ASN A 759 2.70 -23.53 -2.78
C ASN A 759 2.24 -24.37 -4.01
N SER A 760 3.15 -24.73 -4.91
CA SER A 760 2.84 -25.37 -6.20
C SER A 760 3.24 -26.84 -6.36
N THR A 761 3.63 -27.57 -5.30
CA THR A 761 4.03 -28.99 -5.42
C THR A 761 2.99 -29.98 -4.88
N SER A 762 2.75 -31.07 -5.63
CA SER A 762 1.77 -32.13 -5.33
C SER A 762 2.18 -33.07 -4.18
N SER A 763 3.42 -33.00 -3.69
CA SER A 763 3.94 -33.78 -2.56
C SER A 763 3.58 -33.19 -1.19
N ASN A 764 2.96 -32.01 -1.18
CA ASN A 764 2.69 -31.23 0.01
C ASN A 764 1.22 -31.32 0.45
N PHE A 765 0.42 -32.15 -0.20
CA PHE A 765 -0.98 -32.35 0.14
C PHE A 765 -1.42 -33.79 -0.12
N ASN A 766 -2.01 -34.43 0.89
CA ASN A 766 -2.58 -35.76 0.79
C ASN A 766 -4.03 -35.74 1.20
N ASP A 767 -4.90 -36.45 0.49
CA ASP A 767 -6.21 -36.79 0.99
C ASP A 767 -6.67 -38.21 0.60
N ALA A 768 -7.64 -38.74 1.32
CA ALA A 768 -8.28 -39.98 0.96
C ALA A 768 -9.60 -40.03 1.69
N TYR A 769 -10.40 -41.05 1.41
CA TYR A 769 -11.35 -41.50 2.41
C TYR A 769 -11.16 -42.98 2.70
N ILE A 770 -11.66 -43.38 3.86
CA ILE A 770 -11.64 -44.76 4.32
C ILE A 770 -13.05 -45.16 4.68
N ARG A 771 -13.38 -46.43 4.43
CA ARG A 771 -14.76 -46.90 4.46
C ARG A 771 -14.93 -48.25 5.13
N SER A 772 -15.82 -48.33 6.12
CA SER A 772 -16.02 -49.54 6.93
C SER A 772 -16.60 -50.71 6.14
N SER A 773 -17.43 -50.46 5.12
CA SER A 773 -18.00 -51.53 4.28
C SER A 773 -17.00 -52.12 3.28
N LYS A 774 -15.82 -51.51 3.14
CA LYS A 774 -14.77 -51.86 2.16
C LYS A 774 -13.41 -51.73 2.86
N THR A 775 -13.20 -52.58 3.85
CA THR A 775 -12.20 -52.40 4.90
C THR A 775 -10.75 -52.38 4.43
N THR A 776 -10.47 -53.04 3.31
CA THR A 776 -9.14 -53.14 2.69
C THR A 776 -9.02 -52.33 1.40
N THR A 777 -10.04 -51.52 1.09
CA THR A 777 -10.03 -50.64 -0.08
C THR A 777 -9.46 -49.30 0.34
N ASN A 778 -8.45 -48.84 -0.39
CA ASN A 778 -7.96 -47.48 -0.28
C ASN A 778 -8.68 -46.63 -1.32
N TYR A 779 -8.88 -45.36 -0.99
CA TYR A 779 -9.54 -44.38 -1.86
C TYR A 779 -8.70 -43.12 -2.03
N GLY A 780 -7.37 -43.24 -1.92
CA GLY A 780 -6.47 -42.09 -2.08
C GLY A 780 -6.45 -41.56 -3.51
N GLY A 781 -6.74 -42.40 -4.52
CA GLY A 781 -6.93 -41.93 -5.90
C GLY A 781 -8.39 -41.60 -6.24
N SER A 782 -9.28 -41.45 -5.25
CA SER A 782 -10.69 -41.17 -5.52
C SER A 782 -10.91 -39.69 -5.72
N THR A 783 -11.61 -39.30 -6.79
CA THR A 783 -11.99 -37.89 -7.04
C THR A 783 -12.89 -37.29 -5.96
N SER A 784 -13.36 -38.09 -5.02
CA SER A 784 -14.13 -37.61 -3.89
C SER A 784 -13.66 -38.16 -2.56
N VAL A 785 -13.78 -37.35 -1.53
CA VAL A 785 -13.65 -37.76 -0.13
C VAL A 785 -15.02 -37.82 0.50
N GLN A 786 -15.44 -38.97 1.01
CA GLN A 786 -16.78 -39.11 1.60
C GLN A 786 -16.71 -39.08 3.13
N SER A 787 -17.65 -38.37 3.73
CA SER A 787 -17.87 -38.33 5.18
C SER A 787 -19.35 -38.60 5.49
N GLY A 788 -19.64 -39.65 6.26
CA GLY A 788 -21.03 -40.07 6.54
C GLY A 788 -21.22 -41.57 6.74
N GLY A 789 -22.45 -42.00 6.99
CA GLY A 789 -22.76 -43.37 7.42
C GLY A 789 -24.14 -43.90 7.00
N THR A 790 -24.41 -45.18 7.27
CA THR A 790 -25.74 -45.83 7.12
C THR A 790 -26.17 -46.50 8.43
N SER A 791 -27.43 -46.93 8.46
CA SER A 791 -28.27 -47.40 9.58
C SER A 791 -27.79 -48.48 10.55
N SER A 792 -26.53 -48.88 10.52
CA SER A 792 -26.03 -49.95 11.37
C SER A 792 -24.51 -49.97 11.46
N GLY A 793 -23.83 -48.83 11.27
CA GLY A 793 -22.35 -48.74 11.29
C GLY A 793 -21.64 -49.52 10.17
N SER A 794 -22.42 -50.20 9.31
CA SER A 794 -21.95 -51.08 8.26
C SER A 794 -21.33 -50.34 7.08
N ASN A 795 -21.44 -49.00 7.03
CA ASN A 795 -20.96 -48.20 5.91
C ASN A 795 -20.52 -46.77 6.30
N ILE A 796 -19.68 -46.67 7.33
CA ILE A 796 -19.06 -45.41 7.77
C ILE A 796 -17.99 -45.00 6.77
N ARG A 797 -17.87 -43.70 6.54
CA ARG A 797 -16.92 -43.06 5.62
C ARG A 797 -16.30 -41.87 6.34
N ARG A 798 -14.98 -41.76 6.27
CA ARG A 798 -14.20 -40.67 6.86
C ARG A 798 -13.21 -40.15 5.86
N GLY A 799 -13.11 -38.84 5.72
CA GLY A 799 -12.05 -38.21 4.96
C GLY A 799 -10.77 -38.09 5.78
N VAL A 800 -9.61 -38.22 5.16
CA VAL A 800 -8.31 -37.89 5.78
C VAL A 800 -7.60 -36.90 4.88
N TYR A 801 -6.91 -35.93 5.49
CA TYR A 801 -6.27 -34.80 4.81
C TYR A 801 -4.94 -34.48 5.47
N LYS A 802 -3.92 -34.07 4.73
CA LYS A 802 -2.65 -33.57 5.29
C LYS A 802 -2.12 -32.45 4.43
N PHE A 803 -1.82 -31.30 5.04
CA PHE A 803 -1.21 -30.14 4.38
C PHE A 803 0.22 -29.96 4.88
N ASN A 804 1.21 -29.92 3.99
CA ASN A 804 2.60 -29.65 4.36
C ASN A 804 2.83 -28.14 4.48
N THR A 805 3.03 -27.69 5.72
CA THR A 805 3.22 -26.29 6.08
C THR A 805 4.70 -25.89 6.16
N SER A 806 5.64 -26.75 5.73
CA SER A 806 7.09 -26.54 5.89
C SER A 806 7.67 -25.34 5.14
N GLU A 807 6.93 -24.76 4.20
CA GLU A 807 7.31 -23.55 3.46
C GLU A 807 7.00 -22.25 4.22
N ILE A 808 6.25 -22.35 5.31
CA ILE A 808 6.12 -21.24 6.23
C ILE A 808 7.40 -21.20 7.08
N PRO A 809 8.12 -20.06 7.15
CA PRO A 809 9.27 -19.94 8.03
C PRO A 809 8.93 -20.38 9.45
N SER A 810 9.81 -21.15 10.09
CA SER A 810 9.56 -21.65 11.45
C SER A 810 9.42 -20.53 12.49
N SER A 811 9.94 -19.34 12.20
CA SER A 811 9.77 -18.12 13.02
C SER A 811 8.47 -17.38 12.74
N ALA A 812 7.66 -17.81 11.77
CA ALA A 812 6.44 -17.12 11.41
C ALA A 812 5.34 -17.30 12.47
N VAL A 813 4.64 -16.21 12.75
CA VAL A 813 3.44 -16.22 13.60
C VAL A 813 2.22 -16.29 12.70
N ILE A 814 1.45 -17.38 12.85
CA ILE A 814 0.24 -17.64 12.07
C ILE A 814 -0.89 -16.78 12.61
N GLN A 815 -1.36 -15.86 11.78
CA GLN A 815 -2.47 -14.96 12.09
C GLN A 815 -3.84 -15.61 11.79
N SER A 816 -3.90 -16.47 10.76
CA SER A 816 -5.09 -17.28 10.47
C SER A 816 -4.72 -18.53 9.67
N ALA A 817 -5.44 -19.64 9.86
CA ALA A 817 -5.35 -20.83 9.02
C ALA A 817 -6.72 -21.50 8.83
N ILE A 818 -7.29 -21.38 7.64
CA ILE A 818 -8.64 -21.87 7.32
C ILE A 818 -8.57 -23.03 6.33
N PHE A 819 -9.02 -24.22 6.77
CA PHE A 819 -9.28 -25.35 5.87
C PHE A 819 -10.64 -25.19 5.22
N THR A 820 -10.69 -25.24 3.89
CA THR A 820 -11.88 -25.17 3.06
C THR A 820 -12.04 -26.49 2.30
N GLY A 821 -13.19 -27.13 2.43
CA GLY A 821 -13.59 -28.30 1.64
C GLY A 821 -14.91 -28.05 0.93
N VAL A 822 -15.04 -28.45 -0.34
CA VAL A 822 -16.28 -28.26 -1.11
C VAL A 822 -17.07 -29.55 -1.18
N ALA A 823 -18.29 -29.55 -0.65
CA ALA A 823 -19.24 -30.65 -0.77
C ALA A 823 -19.83 -30.66 -2.19
N THR A 824 -19.60 -31.74 -2.93
CA THR A 824 -19.97 -31.92 -4.34
C THR A 824 -21.26 -32.72 -4.50
N SER A 825 -21.61 -33.54 -3.51
CA SER A 825 -22.95 -34.09 -3.36
C SER A 825 -23.28 -34.31 -1.90
N VAL A 826 -24.54 -34.08 -1.54
CA VAL A 826 -25.05 -34.25 -0.19
C VAL A 826 -26.35 -35.05 -0.29
N SER A 827 -26.49 -36.09 0.53
CA SER A 827 -27.68 -36.95 0.49
C SER A 827 -28.94 -36.14 0.82
N SER A 828 -30.08 -36.46 0.20
CA SER A 828 -31.34 -35.76 0.47
C SER A 828 -31.67 -35.81 1.97
N GLY A 829 -31.89 -34.64 2.60
CA GLY A 829 -32.16 -34.51 4.03
C GLY A 829 -30.92 -34.57 4.95
N PHE A 830 -29.70 -34.64 4.40
CA PHE A 830 -28.47 -34.56 5.18
C PHE A 830 -28.27 -33.12 5.69
N ASN A 831 -28.28 -32.93 7.02
CA ASN A 831 -28.02 -31.66 7.69
C ASN A 831 -27.30 -31.96 9.02
N TYR A 832 -25.99 -32.18 8.96
CA TYR A 832 -25.22 -32.67 10.12
C TYR A 832 -23.88 -31.94 10.25
N PRO A 833 -23.38 -31.77 11.49
CA PRO A 833 -22.04 -31.23 11.71
C PRO A 833 -20.99 -32.21 11.19
N ILE A 834 -20.05 -31.70 10.41
CA ILE A 834 -18.86 -32.41 10.00
C ILE A 834 -17.67 -31.77 10.72
N SER A 835 -16.96 -32.59 11.49
CA SER A 835 -15.87 -32.18 12.37
C SER A 835 -14.53 -32.72 11.88
N LEU A 836 -13.47 -31.96 12.13
CA LEU A 836 -12.09 -32.35 11.87
C LEU A 836 -11.39 -32.70 13.17
N TYR A 837 -10.56 -33.74 13.15
CA TYR A 837 -9.73 -34.15 14.28
C TYR A 837 -8.29 -34.30 13.81
N ALA A 838 -7.30 -33.87 14.60
CA ALA A 838 -5.90 -34.09 14.25
C ALA A 838 -5.58 -35.59 14.29
N LEU A 839 -4.95 -36.10 13.23
CA LEU A 839 -4.39 -37.46 13.20
C LEU A 839 -3.16 -37.51 14.09
N THR A 840 -2.99 -38.61 14.81
CA THR A 840 -1.83 -38.83 15.70
C THR A 840 -0.82 -39.80 15.11
N ARG A 841 -1.09 -40.31 13.91
CA ARG A 841 -0.24 -41.26 13.20
C ARG A 841 -0.11 -40.85 11.76
N SER A 842 1.11 -41.00 11.22
CA SER A 842 1.36 -40.82 9.81
C SER A 842 0.61 -41.86 8.99
N TRP A 843 0.15 -41.44 7.83
CA TRP A 843 -0.56 -42.29 6.89
C TRP A 843 -0.08 -41.99 5.50
N THR A 844 -0.26 -42.96 4.61
CA THR A 844 0.11 -42.85 3.21
C THR A 844 -1.16 -42.84 2.41
N GLU A 845 -1.30 -41.86 1.56
CA GLU A 845 -2.36 -41.83 0.58
C GLU A 845 -2.10 -42.82 -0.55
N GLY A 846 -3.15 -43.50 -0.98
CA GLY A 846 -3.09 -44.43 -2.10
C GLY A 846 -3.02 -43.69 -3.43
N THR A 847 -2.25 -44.20 -4.39
CA THR A 847 -2.18 -43.60 -5.73
C THR A 847 -3.37 -44.00 -6.60
N LYS A 848 -4.22 -44.94 -6.13
CA LYS A 848 -5.38 -45.48 -6.86
C LYS A 848 -6.58 -45.69 -5.93
N THR A 849 -7.70 -46.15 -6.48
CA THR A 849 -8.83 -46.68 -5.69
C THR A 849 -8.93 -48.16 -5.96
N GLY A 850 -8.85 -49.01 -4.92
CA GLY A 850 -8.89 -50.45 -5.14
C GLY A 850 -8.74 -51.29 -3.87
N SER A 851 -9.30 -52.50 -3.90
CA SER A 851 -9.08 -53.51 -2.85
C SER A 851 -7.79 -54.27 -3.12
N GLY A 852 -6.92 -54.41 -2.12
CA GLY A 852 -5.70 -55.20 -2.25
C GLY A 852 -4.58 -54.55 -3.09
N THR A 853 -4.72 -53.28 -3.49
CA THR A 853 -3.57 -52.49 -3.99
C THR A 853 -2.81 -51.98 -2.75
N ALA A 854 -1.53 -52.35 -2.64
CA ALA A 854 -0.72 -52.14 -1.46
C ALA A 854 -0.12 -50.72 -1.41
N ASP A 855 -0.89 -49.68 -1.71
CA ASP A 855 -0.33 -48.33 -1.92
C ASP A 855 -0.91 -47.21 -1.03
N GLY A 856 -1.89 -47.44 -0.16
CA GLY A 856 -2.32 -46.41 0.80
C GLY A 856 -3.31 -46.80 1.91
N ALA A 857 -3.79 -45.78 2.62
CA ALA A 857 -4.66 -45.90 3.78
C ALA A 857 -6.03 -46.51 3.43
N THR A 858 -6.45 -47.44 4.27
CA THR A 858 -7.71 -48.16 4.21
C THR A 858 -8.41 -48.04 5.56
N TRP A 859 -9.59 -48.64 5.72
CA TRP A 859 -10.24 -48.68 7.03
C TRP A 859 -9.39 -49.43 8.08
N LEU A 860 -8.62 -50.45 7.69
CA LEU A 860 -7.82 -51.26 8.63
C LEU A 860 -6.37 -50.79 8.75
N ASN A 861 -5.77 -50.31 7.67
CA ASN A 861 -4.34 -49.97 7.59
C ASN A 861 -4.10 -48.50 7.29
N HIS A 862 -3.07 -47.90 7.89
CA HIS A 862 -2.71 -46.50 7.66
C HIS A 862 -1.68 -46.28 6.55
N SER A 863 -0.94 -47.33 6.16
CA SER A 863 0.08 -47.26 5.09
C SER A 863 0.25 -48.60 4.37
N THR A 864 1.19 -48.64 3.42
CA THR A 864 1.45 -49.75 2.49
C THR A 864 2.10 -50.97 3.15
N GLY A 865 1.81 -52.18 2.65
CA GLY A 865 2.33 -53.44 3.18
C GLY A 865 1.43 -54.08 4.24
N GLY A 866 1.28 -55.41 4.20
CA GLY A 866 0.48 -56.14 5.19
C GLY A 866 1.10 -56.04 6.59
N GLY A 867 0.36 -55.49 7.56
CA GLY A 867 0.78 -55.36 8.97
C GLY A 867 0.72 -53.94 9.56
N ASN A 868 0.58 -52.89 8.74
CA ASN A 868 0.53 -51.49 9.19
C ASN A 868 -0.88 -51.02 9.58
N THR A 869 -1.45 -51.62 10.63
CA THR A 869 -2.84 -51.38 11.08
C THR A 869 -2.99 -50.10 11.88
N TRP A 870 -4.13 -49.41 11.72
CA TRP A 870 -4.59 -48.44 12.71
C TRP A 870 -4.75 -49.11 14.08
N SER A 871 -4.53 -48.37 15.17
CA SER A 871 -4.81 -48.89 16.51
C SER A 871 -6.30 -49.14 16.69
N THR A 872 -7.12 -48.25 16.12
CA THR A 872 -8.56 -48.45 15.95
C THR A 872 -8.93 -48.38 14.48
N SER A 873 -9.68 -49.37 13.97
CA SER A 873 -10.12 -49.35 12.58
C SER A 873 -10.89 -48.06 12.26
N GLY A 874 -10.54 -47.40 11.15
CA GLY A 874 -11.09 -46.11 10.75
C GLY A 874 -10.24 -44.90 11.17
N GLY A 875 -9.02 -45.08 11.68
CA GLY A 875 -8.05 -44.00 11.90
C GLY A 875 -7.64 -43.78 13.37
N ASP A 876 -6.42 -43.30 13.58
CA ASP A 876 -5.89 -42.88 14.88
C ASP A 876 -5.84 -41.34 14.95
N PHE A 877 -6.68 -40.74 15.81
CA PHE A 877 -6.87 -39.29 15.91
C PHE A 877 -7.24 -38.86 17.34
N ASN A 878 -7.09 -37.57 17.61
CA ASN A 878 -7.42 -36.98 18.92
C ASN A 878 -8.91 -37.09 19.26
N ALA A 879 -9.24 -37.12 20.56
CA ALA A 879 -10.63 -37.22 21.02
C ALA A 879 -11.44 -35.93 20.78
N SER A 880 -10.78 -34.77 20.82
CA SER A 880 -11.42 -33.45 20.63
C SER A 880 -11.28 -32.98 19.18
N PRO A 881 -12.34 -32.40 18.58
CA PRO A 881 -12.26 -31.85 17.24
C PRO A 881 -11.43 -30.56 17.22
N LEU A 882 -10.72 -30.35 16.11
CA LEU A 882 -10.05 -29.08 15.77
C LEU A 882 -11.08 -28.00 15.45
N ALA A 883 -12.11 -28.36 14.68
CA ALA A 883 -13.20 -27.49 14.26
C ALA A 883 -14.39 -28.33 13.76
N ALA A 884 -15.58 -27.73 13.69
CA ALA A 884 -16.79 -28.36 13.17
C ALA A 884 -17.67 -27.36 12.41
N THR A 885 -18.26 -27.81 11.29
CA THR A 885 -19.13 -27.01 10.43
C THR A 885 -20.29 -27.85 9.94
N THR A 886 -21.51 -27.31 9.99
CA THR A 886 -22.72 -27.99 9.52
C THR A 886 -22.78 -28.00 8.01
N VAL A 887 -22.94 -29.20 7.44
CA VAL A 887 -23.04 -29.43 6.00
C VAL A 887 -24.45 -29.90 5.68
N ASN A 888 -25.11 -29.17 4.79
CA ASN A 888 -26.55 -29.33 4.51
C ASN A 888 -26.90 -29.21 3.01
N ALA A 889 -25.95 -28.80 2.19
CA ALA A 889 -26.10 -28.66 0.75
C ALA A 889 -24.74 -28.83 0.07
N THR A 890 -24.72 -28.93 -1.25
CA THR A 890 -23.49 -28.78 -2.02
C THR A 890 -22.97 -27.35 -1.89
N GLY A 891 -21.67 -27.16 -1.69
CA GLY A 891 -21.09 -25.85 -1.47
C GLY A 891 -19.77 -25.89 -0.72
N SER A 892 -19.16 -24.72 -0.52
CA SER A 892 -17.88 -24.58 0.17
C SER A 892 -18.09 -24.44 1.68
N TYR A 893 -17.36 -25.23 2.46
CA TYR A 893 -17.40 -25.22 3.91
C TYR A 893 -16.00 -24.98 4.48
N ASN A 894 -15.92 -24.17 5.53
CA ASN A 894 -14.66 -23.74 6.15
C ASN A 894 -14.55 -24.26 7.58
N TRP A 895 -13.33 -24.59 7.99
CA TRP A 895 -12.96 -24.99 9.33
C TRP A 895 -11.70 -24.22 9.74
N ASP A 896 -11.79 -23.46 10.82
CA ASP A 896 -10.63 -22.75 11.36
C ASP A 896 -9.73 -23.72 12.13
N ILE A 897 -8.49 -23.89 11.67
CA ILE A 897 -7.49 -24.75 12.28
C ILE A 897 -6.20 -23.97 12.64
N THR A 898 -6.32 -22.66 12.83
CA THR A 898 -5.20 -21.72 13.09
C THR A 898 -4.22 -22.25 14.13
N THR A 899 -4.72 -22.64 15.30
CA THR A 899 -3.90 -23.16 16.41
C THR A 899 -3.13 -24.44 16.04
N GLN A 900 -3.77 -25.33 15.28
CA GLN A 900 -3.16 -26.59 14.87
C GLN A 900 -2.06 -26.37 13.82
N VAL A 901 -2.26 -25.42 12.91
CA VAL A 901 -1.26 -25.04 11.90
C VAL A 901 -0.06 -24.33 12.52
N GLN A 902 -0.26 -23.47 13.53
CA GLN A 902 0.86 -22.91 14.30
C GLN A 902 1.69 -24.03 14.94
N THR A 903 1.04 -25.07 15.49
CA THR A 903 1.75 -26.24 16.04
C THR A 903 2.55 -26.98 14.97
N TRP A 904 2.01 -27.13 13.75
CA TRP A 904 2.72 -27.75 12.64
C TRP A 904 3.88 -26.89 12.12
N VAL A 905 3.81 -25.57 12.15
CA VAL A 905 4.93 -24.68 11.77
C VAL A 905 6.03 -24.71 12.83
N ASN A 906 5.65 -24.70 14.11
CA ASN A 906 6.61 -24.80 15.22
C ASN A 906 7.29 -26.18 15.27
N THR A 907 6.58 -27.25 14.91
CA THR A 907 7.10 -28.62 14.94
C THR A 907 6.61 -29.43 13.74
N PRO A 908 7.21 -29.25 12.55
CA PRO A 908 6.75 -29.89 11.32
C PRO A 908 6.71 -31.41 11.36
N ALA A 909 7.54 -32.04 12.19
CA ALA A 909 7.56 -33.50 12.39
C ALA A 909 6.25 -34.07 12.97
N ASN A 910 5.46 -33.25 13.68
CA ASN A 910 4.19 -33.67 14.29
C ASN A 910 2.97 -33.44 13.39
N ASN A 911 3.18 -32.96 12.16
CA ASN A 911 2.11 -32.79 11.20
C ASN A 911 1.78 -34.12 10.52
N PHE A 912 0.75 -34.80 11.01
CA PHE A 912 0.20 -36.02 10.41
C PHE A 912 -1.12 -35.79 9.64
N GLY A 913 -1.62 -34.55 9.67
CA GLY A 913 -2.88 -34.17 9.04
C GLY A 913 -4.08 -34.34 9.96
N MET A 914 -5.24 -34.56 9.36
CA MET A 914 -6.56 -34.48 9.95
C MET A 914 -7.46 -35.59 9.42
N ILE A 915 -8.47 -35.97 10.20
CA ILE A 915 -9.57 -36.82 9.77
C ILE A 915 -10.90 -36.06 9.90
N GLN A 916 -11.74 -36.19 8.89
CA GLN A 916 -13.06 -35.58 8.77
C GLN A 916 -14.13 -36.64 9.01
N LYS A 917 -15.02 -36.38 9.97
CA LYS A 917 -16.16 -37.27 10.29
C LYS A 917 -17.42 -36.47 10.59
N THR A 918 -18.57 -37.14 10.55
CA THR A 918 -19.85 -36.60 10.99
C THR A 918 -20.48 -37.52 12.04
N ASP A 919 -21.77 -37.37 12.30
CA ASP A 919 -22.52 -38.34 13.12
C ASP A 919 -22.59 -39.70 12.41
N GLU A 920 -21.92 -40.69 12.98
CA GLU A 920 -21.82 -42.05 12.45
C GLU A 920 -22.94 -42.96 12.98
N SER A 921 -23.83 -42.45 13.84
CA SER A 921 -24.93 -43.19 14.45
C SER A 921 -26.25 -43.13 13.66
N ALA A 922 -26.27 -42.43 12.53
CA ALA A 922 -27.48 -42.18 11.75
C ALA A 922 -28.14 -43.46 11.17
N THR A 923 -29.49 -43.49 11.18
CA THR A 923 -30.33 -44.66 10.83
C THR A 923 -30.71 -44.76 9.34
N THR A 924 -30.22 -43.88 8.48
CA THR A 924 -30.41 -43.91 7.02
C THR A 924 -29.08 -43.60 6.33
N SER A 925 -28.93 -43.99 5.05
CA SER A 925 -27.69 -43.72 4.29
C SER A 925 -27.52 -42.22 4.05
N ILE A 926 -26.79 -41.55 4.92
CA ILE A 926 -26.56 -40.12 4.86
C ILE A 926 -25.06 -39.85 4.79
N TYR A 927 -24.60 -39.38 3.64
CA TYR A 927 -23.21 -38.95 3.47
C TYR A 927 -23.12 -37.69 2.64
N ALA A 928 -22.10 -36.90 2.98
CA ALA A 928 -21.61 -35.81 2.17
C ALA A 928 -20.35 -36.28 1.45
N THR A 929 -20.28 -35.94 0.18
CA THR A 929 -19.15 -36.19 -0.69
C THR A 929 -18.46 -34.85 -0.90
N PHE A 930 -17.19 -34.78 -0.53
CA PHE A 930 -16.32 -33.63 -0.77
C PHE A 930 -15.46 -33.86 -1.99
N ALA A 931 -15.07 -32.77 -2.63
CA ALA A 931 -13.95 -32.77 -3.55
C ALA A 931 -12.70 -33.29 -2.82
N SER A 932 -12.05 -34.29 -3.39
CA SER A 932 -10.69 -34.70 -3.00
C SER A 932 -9.63 -33.82 -3.68
N LYS A 933 -8.35 -34.10 -3.47
CA LYS A 933 -7.26 -33.52 -4.25
C LYS A 933 -7.28 -34.01 -5.69
N GLU A 934 -7.82 -35.20 -5.95
CA GLU A 934 -8.10 -35.74 -7.27
C GLU A 934 -9.36 -35.14 -7.88
N TYR A 935 -10.11 -34.27 -7.19
CA TYR A 935 -11.34 -33.72 -7.76
C TYR A 935 -11.01 -32.91 -9.02
N THR A 936 -11.59 -33.35 -10.13
CA THR A 936 -11.24 -32.88 -11.47
C THR A 936 -12.22 -31.86 -12.02
N THR A 937 -13.47 -31.88 -11.56
CA THR A 937 -14.56 -31.04 -12.10
C THR A 937 -14.31 -29.56 -11.87
N THR A 938 -13.76 -29.16 -10.72
CA THR A 938 -13.41 -27.77 -10.42
C THR A 938 -12.23 -27.74 -9.44
N THR A 939 -11.02 -27.43 -9.92
CA THR A 939 -9.79 -27.50 -9.11
C THR A 939 -9.79 -26.54 -7.92
N SER A 940 -10.46 -25.39 -8.04
CA SER A 940 -10.68 -24.45 -6.93
C SER A 940 -11.57 -25.02 -5.82
N SER A 941 -12.30 -26.11 -6.08
CA SER A 941 -13.11 -26.83 -5.10
C SER A 941 -12.34 -27.90 -4.33
N ARG A 942 -11.10 -28.22 -4.75
CA ARG A 942 -10.24 -29.14 -4.01
C ARG A 942 -10.03 -28.63 -2.58
N PRO A 943 -9.73 -29.50 -1.62
CA PRO A 943 -9.49 -29.04 -0.28
C PRO A 943 -8.32 -28.06 -0.23
N LYS A 944 -8.50 -26.96 0.48
CA LYS A 944 -7.57 -25.84 0.58
C LYS A 944 -7.30 -25.52 2.03
N LEU A 945 -6.09 -25.13 2.38
CA LEU A 945 -5.76 -24.48 3.63
C LEU A 945 -5.17 -23.10 3.32
N THR A 946 -5.87 -22.03 3.65
CA THR A 946 -5.36 -20.65 3.52
C THR A 946 -4.73 -20.23 4.84
N VAL A 947 -3.45 -19.84 4.84
CA VAL A 947 -2.68 -19.46 6.02
C VAL A 947 -2.11 -18.05 5.87
N THR A 948 -2.50 -17.12 6.73
CA THR A 948 -1.89 -15.78 6.81
C THR A 948 -0.91 -15.73 7.97
N TYR A 949 0.30 -15.19 7.75
CA TYR A 949 1.33 -15.07 8.77
C TYR A 949 2.19 -13.81 8.59
N VAL A 950 2.89 -13.44 9.65
CA VAL A 950 3.97 -12.43 9.60
C VAL A 950 5.30 -13.13 9.86
N VAL A 951 6.36 -12.68 9.17
CA VAL A 951 7.73 -13.13 9.47
C VAL A 951 8.39 -12.03 10.27
N PRO A 952 8.60 -12.23 11.59
CA PRO A 952 9.32 -11.24 12.38
C PRO A 952 10.71 -11.03 11.80
N THR A 953 11.14 -9.76 11.63
CA THR A 953 12.55 -9.44 11.35
C THR A 953 13.42 -10.09 12.42
N ALA A 954 14.52 -10.72 12.01
CA ALA A 954 15.45 -11.27 12.99
C ALA A 954 16.06 -10.15 13.81
N CYS A 955 16.13 -10.38 15.12
CA CYS A 955 16.77 -9.48 16.06
C CYS A 955 18.28 -9.41 15.77
N ALA A 956 18.80 -8.19 15.64
CA ALA A 956 20.23 -7.92 15.56
C ALA A 956 20.69 -7.28 16.87
N SER A 957 21.95 -7.42 17.27
CA SER A 957 22.46 -6.69 18.45
C SER A 957 22.32 -5.19 18.24
N ILE A 958 21.83 -4.47 19.26
CA ILE A 958 21.75 -3.00 19.21
C ILE A 958 23.16 -2.44 18.96
N PRO A 959 23.38 -1.71 17.85
CA PRO A 959 24.67 -1.08 17.59
C PRO A 959 24.85 0.12 18.52
N ASN A 960 26.10 0.61 18.61
CA ASN A 960 26.31 1.97 19.11
C ASN A 960 25.51 2.95 18.24
N ARG A 961 24.66 3.76 18.86
CA ARG A 961 23.81 4.77 18.24
C ARG A 961 24.49 6.12 18.37
N ALA A 962 24.30 6.98 17.37
CA ALA A 962 24.90 8.30 17.38
C ALA A 962 24.38 9.12 18.58
N PRO A 963 25.22 10.01 19.15
CA PRO A 963 24.75 10.92 20.18
C PRO A 963 23.67 11.84 19.60
N LEU A 964 22.76 12.33 20.42
CA LEU A 964 21.73 13.30 20.08
C LEU A 964 22.21 14.68 20.53
N ALA A 965 22.83 15.42 19.62
CA ALA A 965 23.32 16.77 19.88
C ALA A 965 22.15 17.76 19.80
N ASN A 966 21.94 18.53 20.86
CA ASN A 966 20.88 19.54 20.90
C ASN A 966 21.44 20.94 20.66
N PRO A 967 20.71 21.81 19.94
CA PRO A 967 21.15 23.17 19.73
C PRO A 967 21.22 23.94 21.05
N ALA A 968 22.04 24.98 21.04
CA ALA A 968 22.08 25.98 22.10
C ALA A 968 21.76 27.35 21.52
N PHE A 969 21.30 28.27 22.36
CA PHE A 969 21.00 29.64 21.93
C PHE A 969 21.60 30.62 22.94
N ALA A 970 22.21 31.69 22.44
CA ALA A 970 22.60 32.81 23.28
C ALA A 970 22.55 34.14 22.53
N SER A 971 22.35 35.22 23.28
CA SER A 971 22.44 36.59 22.79
C SER A 971 23.61 37.31 23.46
N THR A 972 24.37 38.08 22.69
CA THR A 972 25.45 38.92 23.20
C THR A 972 25.54 40.21 22.39
N THR A 973 26.26 41.19 22.91
CA THR A 973 26.57 42.42 22.18
C THR A 973 27.77 42.21 21.24
N SER A 974 27.85 43.01 20.18
CA SER A 974 28.97 42.98 19.21
C SER A 974 30.32 43.04 19.91
N GLY A 975 31.27 42.18 19.50
CA GLY A 975 32.61 42.10 20.08
C GLY A 975 32.71 41.41 21.45
N VAL A 976 31.60 41.05 22.08
CA VAL A 976 31.59 40.38 23.40
C VAL A 976 31.40 38.89 23.21
N ALA A 977 32.38 38.11 23.66
CA ALA A 977 32.33 36.65 23.61
C ALA A 977 31.18 36.10 24.46
N VAL A 978 30.51 35.07 23.94
CA VAL A 978 29.47 34.33 24.63
C VAL A 978 29.79 32.85 24.62
N THR A 979 29.53 32.18 25.73
CA THR A 979 29.86 30.77 25.94
C THR A 979 28.61 29.95 26.14
N THR A 980 28.59 28.74 25.59
CA THR A 980 27.58 27.73 25.87
C THR A 980 28.23 26.39 26.21
N SER A 981 27.52 25.55 26.96
CA SER A 981 27.93 24.18 27.30
C SER A 981 26.95 23.19 26.64
N PRO A 982 27.09 22.93 25.33
CA PRO A 982 26.06 22.22 24.57
C PRO A 982 25.90 20.75 24.97
N LEU A 983 26.86 20.18 25.70
CA LEU A 983 26.73 18.84 26.26
C LEU A 983 25.67 18.74 27.37
N GLY A 984 25.24 19.87 27.97
CA GLY A 984 24.20 19.85 29.01
C GLY A 984 22.81 19.48 28.50
N SER A 985 22.51 19.81 27.24
CA SER A 985 21.25 19.46 26.55
C SER A 985 21.41 18.29 25.58
N SER A 986 22.64 17.94 25.21
CA SER A 986 22.92 16.77 24.36
C SER A 986 22.86 15.49 25.18
N SER A 987 22.53 14.38 24.54
CA SER A 987 22.41 13.09 25.24
C SER A 987 22.92 11.95 24.38
N ASP A 988 23.24 10.85 25.03
CA ASP A 988 23.59 9.59 24.39
C ASP A 988 22.64 8.53 24.92
N VAL A 989 22.00 7.81 24.01
CA VAL A 989 21.00 6.80 24.39
C VAL A 989 21.67 5.52 24.92
N ASP A 990 22.91 5.26 24.53
CA ASP A 990 23.72 4.13 25.00
C ASP A 990 24.51 4.47 26.28
N GLY A 991 24.39 5.71 26.76
CA GLY A 991 25.03 6.19 27.98
C GLY A 991 26.52 6.47 27.82
N ASN A 992 27.02 6.58 26.58
CA ASN A 992 28.41 6.94 26.35
C ASN A 992 28.69 8.38 26.76
N SER A 993 29.89 8.63 27.30
CA SER A 993 30.30 10.00 27.62
C SER A 993 30.46 10.81 26.33
N LEU A 994 30.01 12.06 26.34
CA LEU A 994 30.06 12.95 25.19
C LEU A 994 31.28 13.87 25.25
N SER A 995 31.83 14.19 24.07
CA SER A 995 32.87 15.21 23.92
C SER A 995 32.61 16.11 22.72
N ILE A 996 33.09 17.36 22.79
CA ILE A 996 33.09 18.27 21.63
C ILE A 996 34.38 18.01 20.86
N THR A 997 34.25 17.66 19.58
CA THR A 997 35.40 17.32 18.71
C THR A 997 35.68 18.35 17.62
N GLY A 998 34.79 19.33 17.46
CA GLY A 998 34.96 20.39 16.47
C GLY A 998 33.91 21.48 16.57
N VAL A 999 34.24 22.62 15.97
CA VAL A 999 33.31 23.72 15.71
C VAL A 999 33.46 24.18 14.26
N ILE A 1000 32.34 24.57 13.65
CA ILE A 1000 32.26 25.13 12.31
C ILE A 1000 31.89 26.60 12.48
N GLN A 1001 32.68 27.48 11.87
CA GLN A 1001 32.58 28.93 12.03
C GLN A 1001 31.25 29.46 11.50
N GLY A 1002 30.71 30.46 12.20
CA GLY A 1002 29.60 31.30 11.71
C GLY A 1002 30.09 32.35 10.71
N ALA A 1003 29.15 33.03 10.05
CA ALA A 1003 29.46 34.01 9.01
C ALA A 1003 29.89 35.37 9.57
N ASN A 1004 29.63 35.66 10.85
CA ASN A 1004 29.74 36.99 11.44
C ASN A 1004 30.56 37.03 12.74
N GLY A 1005 31.43 36.05 12.96
CA GLY A 1005 32.30 35.99 14.13
C GLY A 1005 33.26 34.82 14.11
N THR A 1006 33.86 34.54 15.26
CA THR A 1006 34.78 33.41 15.45
C THR A 1006 34.31 32.51 16.58
N ALA A 1007 34.26 31.21 16.29
CA ALA A 1007 33.91 30.15 17.21
C ALA A 1007 35.15 29.33 17.58
N SER A 1008 35.25 28.98 18.85
CA SER A 1008 36.26 28.06 19.38
C SER A 1008 35.61 27.16 20.43
N TYR A 1009 36.28 26.08 20.81
CA TYR A 1009 35.85 25.25 21.92
C TYR A 1009 37.02 24.93 22.84
N THR A 1010 36.73 24.74 24.12
CA THR A 1010 37.70 24.28 25.12
C THR A 1010 36.97 23.36 26.08
N GLY A 1011 37.37 22.10 26.12
CA GLY A 1011 36.65 21.07 26.88
C GLY A 1011 35.20 20.94 26.40
N THR A 1012 34.24 21.19 27.29
CA THR A 1012 32.80 21.08 27.04
C THR A 1012 32.15 22.41 26.66
N THR A 1013 32.93 23.49 26.54
CA THR A 1013 32.42 24.85 26.31
C THR A 1013 32.73 25.29 24.89
N VAL A 1014 31.71 25.80 24.20
CA VAL A 1014 31.85 26.50 22.91
C VAL A 1014 31.79 28.00 23.18
N THR A 1015 32.75 28.74 22.65
CA THR A 1015 32.85 30.20 22.77
C THR A 1015 32.70 30.81 21.38
N TYR A 1016 31.73 31.71 21.22
CA TYR A 1016 31.53 32.49 20.00
C TYR A 1016 31.75 33.97 20.28
N THR A 1017 32.52 34.65 19.43
CA THR A 1017 32.77 36.09 19.51
C THR A 1017 32.31 36.76 18.22
N PRO A 1018 31.22 37.55 18.24
CA PRO A 1018 30.76 38.29 17.07
C PRO A 1018 31.75 39.39 16.67
N ASN A 1019 31.80 39.70 15.37
CA ASN A 1019 32.62 40.80 14.84
C ASN A 1019 32.20 42.17 15.41
N THR A 1020 33.15 43.11 15.50
CA THR A 1020 32.98 44.44 16.09
C THR A 1020 32.37 45.49 15.14
N SER A 1021 32.11 45.14 13.87
CA SER A 1021 31.66 46.10 12.85
C SER A 1021 30.36 45.64 12.16
N GLY A 1022 29.26 46.33 12.46
CA GLY A 1022 27.99 46.19 11.74
C GLY A 1022 26.80 46.83 12.47
N SER A 1023 26.06 47.69 11.79
CA SER A 1023 24.76 48.20 12.24
C SER A 1023 23.68 47.12 12.02
N VAL A 1024 22.65 47.07 12.89
CA VAL A 1024 21.51 46.14 13.04
C VAL A 1024 21.76 44.75 13.68
N PRO A 1025 20.78 44.20 14.44
CA PRO A 1025 20.88 42.87 15.05
C PRO A 1025 21.01 41.80 13.95
N ARG A 1026 21.93 40.85 14.14
CA ARG A 1026 22.16 39.72 13.23
C ARG A 1026 22.05 38.42 14.01
N THR A 1027 21.40 37.42 13.42
CA THR A 1027 21.53 36.03 13.85
C THR A 1027 22.76 35.46 13.14
N ASP A 1028 23.68 34.85 13.88
CA ASP A 1028 24.75 34.04 13.30
C ASP A 1028 24.55 32.59 13.71
N LEU A 1029 25.02 31.65 12.89
CA LEU A 1029 24.85 30.23 13.12
C LEU A 1029 26.21 29.56 13.16
N VAL A 1030 26.59 29.06 14.33
CA VAL A 1030 27.80 28.27 14.55
C VAL A 1030 27.38 26.80 14.64
N SER A 1031 28.19 25.86 14.16
CA SER A 1031 27.93 24.44 14.43
C SER A 1031 29.00 23.84 15.31
N PHE A 1032 28.65 22.83 16.09
CA PHE A 1032 29.59 22.07 16.90
C PHE A 1032 29.31 20.58 16.72
N ILE A 1033 30.38 19.79 16.82
CA ILE A 1033 30.34 18.36 16.56
C ILE A 1033 30.51 17.64 17.89
N VAL A 1034 29.46 16.93 18.30
CA VAL A 1034 29.46 16.06 19.48
C VAL A 1034 29.84 14.66 19.04
N SER A 1035 30.80 14.06 19.72
CA SER A 1035 31.16 12.65 19.54
C SER A 1035 30.75 11.88 20.78
N ASP A 1036 30.16 10.71 20.59
CA ASP A 1036 30.20 9.70 21.63
C ASP A 1036 31.66 9.21 21.75
N ASN A 1037 32.11 8.89 22.95
CA ASN A 1037 33.46 8.36 23.17
C ASN A 1037 33.44 6.82 23.19
N ALA A 1038 32.60 6.19 22.35
CA ALA A 1038 32.51 4.74 22.25
C ALA A 1038 33.78 4.14 21.59
N GLY A 1039 33.91 2.80 21.64
CA GLY A 1039 35.01 2.08 20.99
C GLY A 1039 35.02 2.25 19.46
N SER A 1040 33.89 2.61 18.86
CA SER A 1040 33.74 3.04 17.46
C SER A 1040 32.91 4.33 17.46
N PRO A 1041 33.56 5.50 17.62
CA PRO A 1041 32.85 6.71 17.99
C PRO A 1041 31.98 7.23 16.86
N LEU A 1042 30.71 7.49 17.14
CA LEU A 1042 29.79 8.18 16.24
C LEU A 1042 29.67 9.65 16.62
N LYS A 1043 29.20 10.45 15.66
CA LYS A 1043 29.14 11.90 15.77
C LYS A 1043 27.79 12.43 15.34
N ASP A 1044 27.36 13.48 16.00
CA ASP A 1044 26.22 14.31 15.61
C ASP A 1044 26.61 15.79 15.62
N THR A 1045 25.91 16.59 14.83
CA THR A 1045 26.20 18.01 14.65
C THR A 1045 24.98 18.83 14.99
N ALA A 1046 25.12 19.70 15.99
CA ALA A 1046 24.13 20.69 16.34
C ALA A 1046 24.68 22.11 16.16
N TYR A 1047 23.82 23.10 16.41
CA TYR A 1047 24.12 24.50 16.15
C TYR A 1047 23.95 25.38 17.40
N PHE A 1048 24.73 26.47 17.42
CA PHE A 1048 24.75 27.51 18.44
C PHE A 1048 24.41 28.86 17.82
#